data_AF-A0A3L6JGX7-F1
#
_entry.id   AF-A0A3L6JGX7-F1
#
_cell.length_a   1.000
_cell.length_b   1.000
_cell.length_c   1.000
_cell.angle_alpha   90.00
_cell.angle_beta   90.00
_cell.angle_gamma   90.00
#
_symmetry.space_group_name_H-M   'P 1'
#
loop_
_entity.id
_entity.type
_entity.pdbx_description
1 polymer ?
#
loop_
_entity_poly.entity_id
_entity_poly.type
_entity_poly.pdbx_seq_one_letter_code
_entity_poly.pdbx_strand_id
1 'polypeptide(L)'
;MVQSISSETAASESEATKAVDKLAGIGGLVGAAAAVIGLASLALAGMVPAGTVLEIPSLGLELTQNHTNIVISAVFVAILALGLFLQYRGARVIGSLTESRVSMLTLITGIVALGTTSIILGGLGVPAIESTPVNTYRSSVALGGAVFIIMWQFVSITYVDSSKSYRGMAAGMMNGFFFPALAINAAAGYALLLGGQLAMMVFWWGPRSQIREFARSTDTAKFAFGLSGFLTFLIGGFAAFGSALQSVEGVGVWLPWSSATVVGSKVVYTTPPWFVQALLSSMLFWSLLGPRLGARELRESQISEDIVKGASKYLMIFMAILGIIAAGQCGTGVATPRDSDFLVPAWSMFQSLCPAAIMFLMGSSYMRSTDVVTGLPLVLASVYALIGPYVLSSVAIFTWALLILTQGILTIETKFRKFTHFSQKFLTVIVTVVPSVLFVLFMLGAFGSGPPALWPANRWFNVALLAGIPPDVQGPTIIATVLSCLLVRNVALSGYAFGRGYSRTGVIGGVSFLFALMIITISGNAGVVHQALTAAALSFGLYAVSYVLVLSLNLNLGADILKAGHQLEGQFVRVAATAGLAAGILVAVFLFLVFSGAPLASDISIAITLLVMLIAGIEITCVITWISAGIRLKMLTEGLRLKMP
;
A
#
# COMPACT_ATOMS: atom_id res chain seq x y z
N MET A 1 16.25 55.12 -8.52
CA MET A 1 15.25 54.18 -7.98
C MET A 1 14.58 53.33 -9.08
N VAL A 2 14.11 53.91 -10.21
CA VAL A 2 13.56 53.10 -11.33
C VAL A 2 14.63 52.24 -12.03
N GLN A 3 15.87 52.73 -12.18
CA GLN A 3 16.98 51.96 -12.77
C GLN A 3 17.51 50.81 -11.89
N SER A 4 17.40 50.90 -10.56
CA SER A 4 17.82 49.82 -9.64
C SER A 4 16.80 48.69 -9.60
N ILE A 5 15.51 49.02 -9.73
CA ILE A 5 14.43 48.02 -9.84
C ILE A 5 14.50 47.28 -11.18
N SER A 6 14.85 47.96 -12.29
CA SER A 6 15.05 47.30 -13.59
C SER A 6 16.31 46.42 -13.64
N SER A 7 17.38 46.76 -12.91
CA SER A 7 18.59 45.93 -12.87
C SER A 7 18.43 44.69 -11.99
N GLU A 8 17.69 44.78 -10.88
CA GLU A 8 17.38 43.62 -10.03
C GLU A 8 16.42 42.63 -10.71
N THR A 9 15.41 43.14 -11.41
CA THR A 9 14.50 42.30 -12.21
C THR A 9 15.23 41.63 -13.37
N ALA A 10 16.08 42.35 -14.13
CA ALA A 10 16.90 41.78 -15.19
C ALA A 10 17.94 40.75 -14.69
N ALA A 11 18.53 40.97 -13.52
CA ALA A 11 19.43 40.00 -12.89
C ALA A 11 18.69 38.73 -12.45
N SER A 12 17.48 38.86 -11.89
CA SER A 12 16.63 37.73 -11.51
C SER A 12 16.14 36.91 -12.71
N GLU A 13 15.84 37.57 -13.85
CA GLU A 13 15.48 36.90 -15.11
C GLU A 13 16.67 36.17 -15.76
N SER A 14 17.87 36.77 -15.68
CA SER A 14 19.12 36.16 -16.15
C SER A 14 19.48 34.91 -15.34
N GLU A 15 19.24 34.88 -14.03
CA GLU A 15 19.44 33.68 -13.22
C GLU A 15 18.40 32.58 -13.47
N ALA A 16 17.15 32.96 -13.75
CA ALA A 16 16.07 32.03 -14.03
C ALA A 16 16.28 31.23 -15.34
N THR A 17 17.00 31.80 -16.31
CA THR A 17 17.28 31.17 -17.61
C THR A 17 18.54 30.29 -17.62
N LYS A 18 19.41 30.41 -16.60
CA LYS A 18 20.60 29.54 -16.46
C LYS A 18 20.18 28.08 -16.29
N ALA A 19 20.98 27.18 -16.86
CA ALA A 19 20.83 25.75 -16.63
C ALA A 19 20.97 25.40 -15.14
N VAL A 20 20.29 24.35 -14.68
CA VAL A 20 20.41 23.87 -13.29
C VAL A 20 21.86 23.50 -12.98
N ASP A 21 22.42 22.53 -13.69
CA ASP A 21 23.86 22.22 -13.69
C ASP A 21 24.25 21.41 -14.95
N LYS A 22 25.27 21.88 -15.70
CA LYS A 22 25.69 21.23 -16.95
C LYS A 22 26.43 19.91 -16.74
N LEU A 23 27.23 19.80 -15.68
CA LEU A 23 28.02 18.60 -15.37
C LEU A 23 27.13 17.49 -14.80
N ALA A 24 26.10 17.84 -14.02
CA ALA A 24 25.09 16.88 -13.58
C ALA A 24 24.35 16.24 -14.77
N GLY A 25 24.13 16.99 -15.86
CA GLY A 25 23.56 16.45 -17.09
C GLY A 25 24.45 15.41 -17.79
N ILE A 26 25.78 15.54 -17.70
CA ILE A 26 26.71 14.48 -18.17
C ILE A 26 26.52 13.20 -17.36
N GLY A 27 26.22 13.30 -16.06
CA GLY A 27 25.85 12.14 -15.26
C GLY A 27 24.66 11.36 -15.82
N GLY A 28 23.69 12.04 -16.44
CA GLY A 28 22.58 11.39 -17.16
C GLY A 28 23.04 10.66 -18.44
N LEU A 29 24.00 11.22 -19.19
CA LEU A 29 24.60 10.52 -20.34
C LEU A 29 25.38 9.26 -19.93
N VAL A 30 26.12 9.33 -18.81
CA VAL A 30 26.81 8.17 -18.24
C VAL A 30 25.79 7.10 -17.83
N GLY A 31 24.68 7.48 -17.20
CA GLY A 31 23.59 6.55 -16.91
C GLY A 31 22.93 5.97 -18.16
N ALA A 32 22.80 6.75 -19.24
CA ALA A 32 22.31 6.24 -20.53
C ALA A 32 23.26 5.20 -21.13
N ALA A 33 24.58 5.36 -20.98
CA ALA A 33 25.55 4.33 -21.38
C ALA A 33 25.37 3.02 -20.58
N ALA A 34 25.07 3.09 -19.28
CA ALA A 34 24.70 1.91 -18.50
C ALA A 34 23.44 1.23 -19.05
N ALA A 35 22.41 2.00 -19.43
CA ALA A 35 21.20 1.45 -20.03
C ALA A 35 21.48 0.75 -21.37
N VAL A 36 22.37 1.31 -22.20
CA VAL A 36 22.82 0.67 -23.45
C VAL A 36 23.58 -0.63 -23.18
N ILE A 37 24.43 -0.69 -22.15
CA ILE A 37 25.08 -1.94 -21.73
C ILE A 37 24.05 -2.98 -21.29
N GLY A 38 23.03 -2.56 -20.55
CA GLY A 38 21.88 -3.41 -20.20
C GLY A 38 21.17 -3.97 -21.43
N LEU A 39 20.82 -3.12 -22.39
CA LEU A 39 20.21 -3.56 -23.66
C LEU A 39 21.12 -4.47 -24.47
N ALA A 40 22.41 -4.14 -24.58
CA ALA A 40 23.38 -4.97 -25.30
C ALA A 40 23.54 -6.35 -24.66
N SER A 41 23.45 -6.44 -23.34
CA SER A 41 23.53 -7.72 -22.63
C SER A 41 22.35 -8.65 -22.94
N LEU A 42 21.20 -8.13 -23.38
CA LEU A 42 20.06 -8.96 -23.83
C LEU A 42 20.34 -9.67 -25.15
N ALA A 43 21.20 -9.10 -26.01
CA ALA A 43 21.54 -9.67 -27.29
C ALA A 43 22.58 -10.80 -27.18
N LEU A 44 23.21 -10.95 -26.01
CA LEU A 44 24.23 -11.96 -25.76
C LEU A 44 23.57 -13.28 -25.32
N ALA A 45 23.53 -14.24 -26.24
CA ALA A 45 22.96 -15.56 -25.97
C ALA A 45 23.70 -16.27 -24.81
N GLY A 46 22.93 -16.85 -23.89
CA GLY A 46 23.47 -17.58 -22.73
C GLY A 46 24.02 -16.70 -21.60
N MET A 47 23.77 -15.39 -21.64
CA MET A 47 24.17 -14.45 -20.59
C MET A 47 22.96 -13.95 -19.79
N VAL A 48 23.18 -13.75 -18.49
CA VAL A 48 22.18 -13.09 -17.63
C VAL A 48 22.25 -11.59 -17.91
N PRO A 49 21.13 -10.92 -18.24
CA PRO A 49 21.16 -9.50 -18.54
C PRO A 49 21.63 -8.66 -17.34
N ALA A 50 22.40 -7.61 -17.63
CA ALA A 50 23.19 -6.87 -16.65
C ALA A 50 22.34 -6.29 -15.50
N GLY A 51 22.59 -6.70 -14.26
CA GLY A 51 21.89 -6.17 -13.09
C GLY A 51 20.48 -6.74 -12.87
N THR A 52 20.00 -7.70 -13.67
CA THR A 52 18.74 -8.42 -13.38
C THR A 52 18.82 -9.22 -12.07
N VAL A 53 20.03 -9.63 -11.67
CA VAL A 53 20.29 -10.30 -10.38
C VAL A 53 19.86 -9.47 -9.15
N LEU A 54 19.74 -8.15 -9.29
CA LEU A 54 19.32 -7.25 -8.23
C LEU A 54 17.82 -7.41 -7.90
N GLU A 55 17.02 -7.79 -8.90
CA GLU A 55 15.59 -8.09 -8.79
C GLU A 55 15.33 -9.59 -8.65
N ILE A 56 16.20 -10.42 -9.23
CA ILE A 56 16.06 -11.88 -9.27
C ILE A 56 17.31 -12.53 -8.65
N PRO A 57 17.44 -12.57 -7.31
CA PRO A 57 18.64 -13.06 -6.65
C PRO A 57 18.94 -14.55 -6.88
N SER A 58 17.95 -15.34 -7.31
CA SER A 58 18.15 -16.74 -7.70
C SER A 58 19.13 -16.91 -8.87
N LEU A 59 19.25 -15.90 -9.75
CA LEU A 59 20.24 -15.84 -10.83
C LEU A 59 21.68 -15.71 -10.32
N GLY A 60 21.88 -15.50 -9.01
CA GLY A 60 23.20 -15.41 -8.40
C GLY A 60 24.07 -16.66 -8.62
N LEU A 61 23.47 -17.85 -8.78
CA LEU A 61 24.25 -19.05 -9.16
C LEU A 61 24.74 -19.00 -10.61
N GLU A 62 23.89 -18.56 -11.53
CA GLU A 62 24.25 -18.40 -12.95
C GLU A 62 25.36 -17.34 -13.12
N LEU A 63 25.40 -16.34 -12.23
CA LEU A 63 26.54 -15.44 -12.13
C LEU A 63 27.83 -16.15 -11.70
N THR A 64 27.80 -16.95 -10.63
CA THR A 64 29.01 -17.67 -10.15
C THR A 64 29.55 -18.67 -11.17
N GLN A 65 28.70 -19.13 -12.11
CA GLN A 65 29.10 -20.05 -13.18
C GLN A 65 29.75 -19.34 -14.37
N ASN A 66 29.56 -18.02 -14.52
CA ASN A 66 30.08 -17.26 -15.64
C ASN A 66 30.64 -15.89 -15.19
N HIS A 67 31.97 -15.80 -15.11
CA HIS A 67 32.68 -14.59 -14.68
C HIS A 67 32.36 -13.36 -15.54
N THR A 68 32.05 -13.54 -16.83
CA THR A 68 31.69 -12.43 -17.71
C THR A 68 30.35 -11.80 -17.29
N ASN A 69 29.37 -12.60 -16.84
CA ASN A 69 28.10 -12.07 -16.33
C ASN A 69 28.29 -11.23 -15.05
N ILE A 70 29.22 -11.65 -14.18
CA ILE A 70 29.59 -10.92 -12.96
C ILE A 70 30.18 -9.55 -13.33
N VAL A 71 31.19 -9.54 -14.21
CA VAL A 71 31.87 -8.31 -14.61
C VAL A 71 30.92 -7.34 -15.29
N ILE A 72 30.09 -7.80 -16.23
CA ILE A 72 29.12 -6.93 -16.93
C ILE A 72 28.09 -6.36 -15.95
N SER A 73 27.56 -7.16 -15.03
CA SER A 73 26.61 -6.69 -14.02
C SER A 73 27.24 -5.69 -13.04
N ALA A 74 28.49 -5.91 -12.63
CA ALA A 74 29.23 -4.98 -11.79
C ALA A 74 29.50 -3.66 -12.51
N VAL A 75 29.98 -3.71 -13.77
CA VAL A 75 30.24 -2.53 -14.59
C VAL A 75 28.95 -1.72 -14.80
N PHE A 76 27.83 -2.38 -15.03
CA PHE A 76 26.53 -1.72 -15.15
C PHE A 76 26.20 -0.88 -13.90
N VAL A 77 26.30 -1.45 -12.70
CA VAL A 77 26.01 -0.72 -11.45
C VAL A 77 27.07 0.35 -11.16
N ALA A 78 28.34 0.09 -11.48
CA ALA A 78 29.43 1.05 -11.29
C ALA A 78 29.25 2.31 -12.16
N ILE A 79 28.80 2.15 -13.40
CA ILE A 79 28.52 3.27 -14.31
C ILE A 79 27.33 4.09 -13.79
N LEU A 80 26.28 3.44 -13.27
CA LEU A 80 25.18 4.15 -12.61
C LEU A 80 25.67 4.92 -11.38
N ALA A 81 26.56 4.34 -10.57
CA ALA A 81 27.17 5.01 -9.43
C ALA A 81 27.95 6.27 -9.86
N LEU A 82 28.78 6.15 -10.91
CA LEU A 82 29.51 7.28 -11.49
C LEU A 82 28.56 8.40 -11.96
N GLY A 83 27.46 8.04 -12.62
CA GLY A 83 26.41 8.98 -13.01
C GLY A 83 25.84 9.74 -11.81
N LEU A 84 25.55 9.04 -10.70
CA LEU A 84 25.04 9.65 -9.46
C LEU A 84 26.07 10.59 -8.80
N PHE A 85 27.36 10.25 -8.81
CA PHE A 85 28.41 11.15 -8.27
C PHE A 85 28.53 12.44 -9.07
N LEU A 86 28.38 12.39 -10.39
CA LEU A 86 28.32 13.59 -11.23
C LEU A 86 27.06 14.41 -10.92
N GLN A 87 25.93 13.75 -10.70
CA GLN A 87 24.66 14.39 -10.35
C GLN A 87 24.65 15.00 -8.94
N TYR A 88 25.46 14.50 -8.00
CA TYR A 88 25.57 15.03 -6.64
C TYR A 88 25.83 16.54 -6.60
N ARG A 89 26.66 17.03 -7.52
CA ARG A 89 26.94 18.47 -7.65
C ARG A 89 25.67 19.26 -7.98
N GLY A 90 24.89 18.81 -8.96
CA GLY A 90 23.60 19.41 -9.31
C GLY A 90 22.58 19.30 -8.17
N ALA A 91 22.59 18.17 -7.45
CA ALA A 91 21.72 17.95 -6.30
C ALA A 91 22.02 18.91 -5.14
N ARG A 92 23.27 19.38 -4.96
CA ARG A 92 23.60 20.47 -4.01
C ARG A 92 22.94 21.79 -4.42
N VAL A 93 22.94 22.11 -5.71
CA VAL A 93 22.29 23.33 -6.24
C VAL A 93 20.77 23.27 -6.05
N ILE A 94 20.14 22.13 -6.36
CA ILE A 94 18.71 21.93 -6.08
C ILE A 94 18.44 22.01 -4.58
N GLY A 95 19.28 21.38 -3.76
CA GLY A 95 19.16 21.41 -2.31
C GLY A 95 19.18 22.82 -1.74
N SER A 96 20.05 23.70 -2.25
CA SER A 96 20.05 25.12 -1.86
C SER A 96 18.81 25.87 -2.34
N LEU A 97 18.31 25.59 -3.55
CA LEU A 97 17.13 26.28 -4.12
C LEU A 97 15.81 25.86 -3.47
N THR A 98 15.75 24.62 -2.97
CA THR A 98 14.54 24.02 -2.39
C THR A 98 14.64 23.85 -0.86
N GLU A 99 15.71 24.37 -0.25
CA GLU A 99 16.06 24.21 1.17
C GLU A 99 15.93 22.76 1.65
N SER A 100 16.39 21.81 0.84
CA SER A 100 16.20 20.38 1.05
C SER A 100 17.52 19.62 1.06
N ARG A 101 17.55 18.47 1.76
CA ARG A 101 18.74 17.60 1.84
C ARG A 101 18.84 16.63 0.65
N VAL A 102 18.31 16.99 -0.52
CA VAL A 102 18.30 16.16 -1.74
C VAL A 102 19.71 15.75 -2.19
N SER A 103 20.72 16.61 -1.97
CA SER A 103 22.12 16.29 -2.24
C SER A 103 22.63 15.07 -1.48
N MET A 104 22.28 14.93 -0.20
CA MET A 104 22.70 13.78 0.60
C MET A 104 22.09 12.47 0.08
N LEU A 105 20.84 12.48 -0.37
CA LEU A 105 20.21 11.29 -0.94
C LEU A 105 20.94 10.80 -2.19
N THR A 106 21.34 11.72 -3.07
CA THR A 106 22.08 11.38 -4.31
C THR A 106 23.46 10.79 -3.98
N LEU A 107 24.17 11.36 -3.01
CA LEU A 107 25.47 10.86 -2.56
C LEU A 107 25.36 9.47 -1.94
N ILE A 108 24.44 9.29 -0.99
CA ILE A 108 24.25 7.99 -0.31
C ILE A 108 23.90 6.92 -1.33
N THR A 109 23.04 7.22 -2.31
CA THR A 109 22.68 6.26 -3.37
C THR A 109 23.89 5.87 -4.22
N GLY A 110 24.78 6.82 -4.54
CA GLY A 110 26.04 6.50 -5.22
C GLY A 110 26.96 5.59 -4.40
N ILE A 111 27.06 5.82 -3.08
CA ILE A 111 27.84 4.96 -2.18
C ILE A 111 27.22 3.55 -2.09
N VAL A 112 25.89 3.46 -1.96
CA VAL A 112 25.19 2.17 -1.96
C VAL A 112 25.41 1.43 -3.28
N ALA A 113 25.36 2.11 -4.42
CA ALA A 113 25.63 1.51 -5.73
C ALA A 113 27.06 0.93 -5.82
N LEU A 114 28.07 1.63 -5.29
CA LEU A 114 29.43 1.09 -5.20
C LEU A 114 29.50 -0.13 -4.26
N GLY A 115 28.81 -0.08 -3.12
CA GLY A 115 28.69 -1.23 -2.21
C GLY A 115 28.09 -2.46 -2.91
N THR A 116 26.99 -2.27 -3.65
CA THR A 116 26.33 -3.33 -4.43
C THR A 116 27.24 -3.84 -5.56
N THR A 117 28.02 -2.97 -6.20
CA THR A 117 29.04 -3.36 -7.19
C THR A 117 30.07 -4.29 -6.56
N SER A 118 30.60 -3.95 -5.38
CA SER A 118 31.54 -4.78 -4.63
C SER A 118 30.94 -6.13 -4.23
N ILE A 119 29.67 -6.15 -3.82
CA ILE A 119 28.94 -7.40 -3.52
C ILE A 119 28.90 -8.31 -4.76
N ILE A 120 28.54 -7.76 -5.93
CA ILE A 120 28.50 -8.54 -7.20
C ILE A 120 29.90 -9.08 -7.54
N LEU A 121 30.95 -8.24 -7.47
CA LEU A 121 32.32 -8.66 -7.77
C LEU A 121 32.83 -9.75 -6.82
N GLY A 122 32.34 -9.78 -5.57
CA GLY A 122 32.62 -10.85 -4.62
C GLY A 122 32.26 -12.25 -5.14
N GLY A 123 31.35 -12.35 -6.11
CA GLY A 123 30.99 -13.60 -6.78
C GLY A 123 32.15 -14.27 -7.52
N LEU A 124 33.19 -13.53 -7.92
CA LEU A 124 34.39 -14.09 -8.57
C LEU A 124 35.18 -15.05 -7.67
N GLY A 125 35.03 -14.89 -6.34
CA GLY A 125 35.70 -15.74 -5.35
C GLY A 125 34.85 -16.91 -4.84
N VAL A 126 33.64 -17.10 -5.38
CA VAL A 126 32.69 -18.10 -4.87
C VAL A 126 32.80 -19.40 -5.67
N PRO A 127 33.13 -20.55 -5.05
CA PRO A 127 33.16 -21.83 -5.75
C PRO A 127 31.74 -22.27 -6.13
N ALA A 128 31.46 -22.33 -7.44
CA ALA A 128 30.12 -22.58 -7.99
C ALA A 128 29.51 -23.96 -7.65
N ILE A 129 30.30 -24.88 -7.10
CA ILE A 129 29.91 -26.27 -6.78
C ILE A 129 29.49 -26.40 -5.31
N GLU A 130 29.89 -25.47 -4.44
CA GLU A 130 29.62 -25.55 -3.01
C GLU A 130 28.32 -24.82 -2.64
N SER A 131 27.36 -25.55 -2.06
CA SER A 131 26.04 -25.00 -1.74
C SER A 131 26.07 -23.86 -0.72
N THR A 132 26.96 -23.92 0.27
CA THR A 132 26.99 -22.94 1.37
C THR A 132 27.53 -21.58 0.91
N PRO A 133 28.70 -21.48 0.26
CA PRO A 133 29.20 -20.21 -0.27
C PRO A 133 28.27 -19.57 -1.30
N VAL A 134 27.66 -20.37 -2.19
CA VAL A 134 26.70 -19.89 -3.18
C VAL A 134 25.45 -19.31 -2.52
N ASN A 135 24.89 -19.97 -1.50
CA ASN A 135 23.72 -19.48 -0.79
C ASN A 135 24.02 -18.17 -0.04
N THR A 136 25.17 -18.06 0.61
CA THR A 136 25.62 -16.82 1.27
C THR A 136 25.78 -15.67 0.27
N TYR A 137 26.32 -15.96 -0.92
CA TYR A 137 26.43 -14.98 -2.00
C TYR A 137 25.05 -14.51 -2.48
N ARG A 138 24.11 -15.43 -2.73
CA ARG A 138 22.73 -15.09 -3.13
C ARG A 138 22.03 -14.19 -2.11
N SER A 139 22.14 -14.50 -0.81
CA SER A 139 21.55 -13.66 0.25
C SER A 139 22.18 -12.28 0.34
N SER A 140 23.50 -12.18 0.10
CA SER A 140 24.23 -10.91 0.05
C SER A 140 23.78 -10.05 -1.13
N VAL A 141 23.65 -10.66 -2.32
CA VAL A 141 23.12 -9.98 -3.52
C VAL A 141 21.66 -9.56 -3.32
N ALA A 142 20.83 -10.41 -2.71
CA ALA A 142 19.45 -10.08 -2.39
C ALA A 142 19.33 -8.84 -1.49
N LEU A 143 20.18 -8.74 -0.46
CA LEU A 143 20.20 -7.57 0.43
C LEU A 143 20.77 -6.33 -0.27
N GLY A 144 21.92 -6.46 -0.93
CA GLY A 144 22.57 -5.36 -1.64
C GLY A 144 21.73 -4.79 -2.79
N GLY A 145 21.01 -5.67 -3.50
CA GLY A 145 20.04 -5.30 -4.53
C GLY A 145 18.85 -4.57 -3.95
N ALA A 146 18.20 -5.13 -2.93
CA ALA A 146 17.07 -4.49 -2.25
C ALA A 146 17.41 -3.07 -1.75
N VAL A 147 18.54 -2.89 -1.06
CA VAL A 147 18.98 -1.59 -0.55
C VAL A 147 19.24 -0.60 -1.69
N PHE A 148 19.84 -1.05 -2.80
CA PHE A 148 20.07 -0.19 -3.95
C PHE A 148 18.76 0.24 -4.62
N ILE A 149 17.81 -0.69 -4.82
CA ILE A 149 16.49 -0.40 -5.38
C ILE A 149 15.75 0.62 -4.53
N ILE A 150 15.76 0.46 -3.20
CA ILE A 150 15.16 1.42 -2.26
C ILE A 150 15.75 2.82 -2.44
N MET A 151 17.08 2.93 -2.42
CA MET A 151 17.79 4.21 -2.59
C MET A 151 17.54 4.84 -3.96
N TRP A 152 17.43 4.02 -5.00
CA TRP A 152 17.07 4.46 -6.34
C TRP A 152 15.68 5.10 -6.40
N GLN A 153 14.69 4.54 -5.69
CA GLN A 153 13.35 5.15 -5.59
C GLN A 153 13.41 6.52 -4.90
N PHE A 154 14.21 6.66 -3.85
CA PHE A 154 14.42 7.93 -3.15
C PHE A 154 15.08 9.00 -4.03
N VAL A 155 16.00 8.63 -4.92
CA VAL A 155 16.58 9.58 -5.89
C VAL A 155 15.59 9.92 -6.98
N SER A 156 14.85 8.93 -7.49
CA SER A 156 13.89 9.12 -8.60
C SER A 156 12.80 10.13 -8.24
N ILE A 157 12.30 10.13 -6.99
CA ILE A 157 11.28 11.11 -6.58
C ILE A 157 11.81 12.55 -6.59
N THR A 158 13.11 12.78 -6.34
CA THR A 158 13.65 14.13 -6.26
C THR A 158 13.41 14.93 -7.55
N TYR A 159 13.41 14.26 -8.70
CA TYR A 159 13.15 14.87 -10.00
C TYR A 159 11.69 15.28 -10.19
N VAL A 160 10.75 14.48 -9.71
CA VAL A 160 9.31 14.80 -9.78
C VAL A 160 8.96 15.91 -8.78
N ASP A 161 9.47 15.81 -7.55
CA ASP A 161 9.15 16.75 -6.47
C ASP A 161 9.85 18.11 -6.64
N SER A 162 11.02 18.16 -7.27
CA SER A 162 11.74 19.43 -7.50
C SER A 162 11.31 20.18 -8.77
N SER A 163 10.53 19.57 -9.66
CA SER A 163 10.21 20.12 -10.98
C SER A 163 8.77 20.64 -11.12
N LYS A 164 8.62 21.80 -11.77
CA LYS A 164 7.35 22.33 -12.32
C LYS A 164 7.05 21.79 -13.73
N SER A 165 8.00 21.14 -14.38
CA SER A 165 7.93 20.73 -15.79
C SER A 165 7.77 19.22 -15.99
N TYR A 166 7.25 18.84 -17.16
CA TYR A 166 7.18 17.45 -17.61
C TYR A 166 8.56 16.78 -17.77
N ARG A 167 9.65 17.55 -17.86
CA ARG A 167 11.02 17.00 -17.98
C ARG A 167 11.43 16.28 -16.70
N GLY A 168 11.29 16.95 -15.55
CA GLY A 168 11.55 16.34 -14.24
C GLY A 168 10.56 15.23 -13.90
N MET A 169 9.29 15.36 -14.34
CA MET A 169 8.32 14.27 -14.23
C MET A 169 8.77 13.04 -15.02
N ALA A 170 9.13 13.17 -16.30
CA ALA A 170 9.61 12.05 -17.12
C ALA A 170 10.88 11.43 -16.53
N ALA A 171 11.84 12.26 -16.10
CA ALA A 171 13.06 11.81 -15.43
C ALA A 171 12.76 10.96 -14.19
N GLY A 172 11.90 11.43 -13.28
CA GLY A 172 11.58 10.69 -12.07
C GLY A 172 10.69 9.47 -12.31
N MET A 173 9.68 9.57 -13.17
CA MET A 173 8.76 8.45 -13.47
C MET A 173 9.48 7.31 -14.18
N MET A 174 10.23 7.58 -15.25
CA MET A 174 10.88 6.52 -16.02
C MET A 174 11.98 5.82 -15.20
N ASN A 175 12.72 6.56 -14.37
CA ASN A 175 13.70 5.95 -13.47
C ASN A 175 13.04 5.25 -12.27
N GLY A 176 11.94 5.77 -11.72
CA GLY A 176 11.21 5.12 -10.62
C GLY A 176 10.62 3.78 -11.05
N PHE A 177 10.12 3.70 -12.30
CA PHE A 177 9.56 2.48 -12.88
C PHE A 177 10.58 1.57 -13.57
N PHE A 178 11.87 1.93 -13.63
CA PHE A 178 12.93 1.10 -14.20
C PHE A 178 12.97 -0.30 -13.57
N PHE A 179 13.18 -0.36 -12.25
CA PHE A 179 13.31 -1.60 -11.49
C PHE A 179 12.02 -2.45 -11.52
N PRO A 180 10.82 -1.88 -11.25
CA PRO A 180 9.57 -2.60 -11.45
C PRO A 180 9.40 -3.21 -12.84
N ALA A 181 9.77 -2.48 -13.90
CA ALA A 181 9.69 -3.00 -15.26
C ALA A 181 10.77 -4.04 -15.56
N LEU A 182 11.99 -3.86 -15.04
CA LEU A 182 13.11 -4.80 -15.20
C LEU A 182 12.76 -6.19 -14.65
N ALA A 183 12.08 -6.24 -13.51
CA ALA A 183 11.62 -7.48 -12.88
C ALA A 183 10.57 -8.25 -13.71
N ILE A 184 9.81 -7.56 -14.56
CA ILE A 184 8.79 -8.18 -15.44
C ILE A 184 9.38 -8.51 -16.80
N ASN A 185 10.05 -7.53 -17.41
CA ASN A 185 10.61 -7.62 -18.74
C ASN A 185 11.86 -6.74 -18.84
N ALA A 186 13.01 -7.40 -19.01
CA ALA A 186 14.30 -6.70 -18.99
C ALA A 186 14.43 -5.64 -20.10
N ALA A 187 13.89 -5.88 -21.30
CA ALA A 187 13.93 -4.92 -22.41
C ALA A 187 13.12 -3.65 -22.09
N ALA A 188 11.92 -3.81 -21.53
CA ALA A 188 11.10 -2.68 -21.07
C ALA A 188 11.80 -1.90 -19.94
N GLY A 189 12.42 -2.61 -18.99
CA GLY A 189 13.24 -2.03 -17.93
C GLY A 189 14.34 -1.12 -18.49
N TYR A 190 15.24 -1.65 -19.33
CA TYR A 190 16.33 -0.83 -19.85
C TYR A 190 15.87 0.28 -20.80
N ALA A 191 14.75 0.11 -21.52
CA ALA A 191 14.16 1.19 -22.31
C ALA A 191 13.68 2.35 -21.42
N LEU A 192 13.05 2.04 -20.28
CA LEU A 192 12.67 3.04 -19.28
C LEU A 192 13.90 3.67 -18.63
N LEU A 193 14.93 2.90 -18.30
CA LEU A 193 16.19 3.45 -17.79
C LEU A 193 16.81 4.43 -18.80
N LEU A 194 16.95 4.02 -20.07
CA LEU A 194 17.53 4.85 -21.12
C LEU A 194 16.75 6.17 -21.27
N GLY A 195 15.44 6.09 -21.44
CA GLY A 195 14.60 7.29 -21.57
C GLY A 195 14.61 8.15 -20.31
N GLY A 196 14.64 7.53 -19.12
CA GLY A 196 14.75 8.22 -17.84
C GLY A 196 16.08 8.95 -17.67
N GLN A 197 17.20 8.34 -18.04
CA GLN A 197 18.52 8.95 -17.97
C GLN A 197 18.69 10.10 -18.99
N LEU A 198 18.12 9.96 -20.19
CA LEU A 198 18.04 11.04 -21.17
C LEU A 198 17.14 12.19 -20.68
N ALA A 199 15.99 11.87 -20.05
CA ALA A 199 15.13 12.88 -19.45
C ALA A 199 15.80 13.59 -18.26
N MET A 200 16.60 12.87 -17.45
CA MET A 200 17.43 13.47 -16.39
C MET A 200 18.46 14.45 -16.98
N MET A 201 19.14 14.09 -18.07
CA MET A 201 20.05 15.00 -18.78
C MET A 201 19.34 16.29 -19.19
N VAL A 202 18.17 16.16 -19.82
CA VAL A 202 17.35 17.31 -20.26
C VAL A 202 16.85 18.13 -19.08
N PHE A 203 16.57 17.51 -17.93
CA PHE A 203 16.21 18.20 -16.69
C PHE A 203 17.39 19.04 -16.16
N TRP A 204 18.59 18.47 -16.06
CA TRP A 204 19.78 19.17 -15.55
C TRP A 204 20.22 20.34 -16.44
N TRP A 205 20.06 20.19 -17.76
CA TRP A 205 20.30 21.26 -18.74
C TRP A 205 19.12 22.22 -18.91
N GLY A 206 17.99 21.94 -18.25
CA GLY A 206 16.82 22.80 -18.24
C GLY A 206 17.06 24.09 -17.46
N PRO A 207 16.26 25.14 -17.73
CA PRO A 207 16.37 26.41 -17.02
C PRO A 207 15.93 26.29 -15.56
N ARG A 208 16.59 27.01 -14.65
CA ARG A 208 16.27 27.05 -13.21
C ARG A 208 14.84 27.51 -12.90
N SER A 209 14.22 28.28 -13.79
CA SER A 209 12.80 28.66 -13.70
C SER A 209 11.84 27.47 -13.61
N GLN A 210 12.26 26.27 -14.05
CA GLN A 210 11.48 25.04 -13.97
C GLN A 210 11.57 24.35 -12.60
N ILE A 211 12.45 24.79 -11.70
CA ILE A 211 12.52 24.28 -10.33
C ILE A 211 11.38 24.89 -9.50
N ARG A 212 10.76 24.08 -8.64
CA ARG A 212 9.67 24.55 -7.79
C ARG A 212 10.15 25.57 -6.76
N GLU A 213 9.25 26.46 -6.36
CA GLU A 213 9.43 27.28 -5.16
C GLU A 213 9.10 26.45 -3.90
N PHE A 214 9.66 26.86 -2.76
CA PHE A 214 9.54 26.16 -1.48
C PHE A 214 8.08 25.84 -1.09
N ALA A 215 7.89 24.67 -0.48
CA ALA A 215 6.64 24.19 0.13
C ALA A 215 5.41 23.95 -0.78
N ARG A 216 5.53 23.98 -2.12
CA ARG A 216 4.38 23.78 -3.03
C ARG A 216 4.48 22.50 -3.87
N SER A 217 3.42 21.70 -3.90
CA SER A 217 3.27 20.62 -4.88
C SER A 217 2.86 21.19 -6.24
N THR A 218 3.56 20.78 -7.29
CA THR A 218 3.31 21.24 -8.66
C THR A 218 2.18 20.45 -9.30
N ASP A 219 1.48 21.03 -10.27
CA ASP A 219 0.43 20.32 -11.02
C ASP A 219 0.98 19.05 -11.69
N THR A 220 2.25 19.09 -12.13
CA THR A 220 2.96 17.94 -12.68
C THR A 220 3.22 16.86 -11.63
N ALA A 221 3.55 17.22 -10.39
CA ALA A 221 3.72 16.24 -9.31
C ALA A 221 2.39 15.58 -8.91
N LYS A 222 1.28 16.32 -8.93
CA LYS A 222 -0.07 15.76 -8.72
C LYS A 222 -0.45 14.75 -9.80
N PHE A 223 -0.19 15.08 -11.07
CA PHE A 223 -0.42 14.14 -12.18
C PHE A 223 0.51 12.92 -12.08
N ALA A 224 1.78 13.11 -11.72
CA ALA A 224 2.72 12.01 -11.49
C ALA A 224 2.26 11.08 -10.36
N PHE A 225 1.69 11.63 -9.29
CA PHE A 225 1.10 10.83 -8.21
C PHE A 225 -0.06 9.96 -8.70
N GLY A 226 -1.03 10.54 -9.44
CA GLY A 226 -2.14 9.76 -10.02
C GLY A 226 -1.64 8.69 -10.99
N LEU A 227 -0.79 9.08 -11.95
CA LEU A 227 -0.23 8.17 -12.96
C LEU A 227 0.61 7.06 -12.34
N SER A 228 1.44 7.36 -11.34
CA SER A 228 2.23 6.35 -10.63
C SER A 228 1.35 5.38 -9.86
N GLY A 229 0.25 5.84 -9.23
CA GLY A 229 -0.75 4.97 -8.63
C GLY A 229 -1.31 3.98 -9.65
N PHE A 230 -1.80 4.47 -10.79
CA PHE A 230 -2.32 3.63 -11.87
C PHE A 230 -1.29 2.60 -12.38
N LEU A 231 -0.07 3.04 -12.66
CA LEU A 231 1.01 2.16 -13.15
C LEU A 231 1.43 1.11 -12.11
N THR A 232 1.47 1.45 -10.82
CA THR A 232 1.77 0.52 -9.72
C THR A 232 0.83 -0.67 -9.73
N PHE A 233 -0.48 -0.46 -9.93
CA PHE A 233 -1.44 -1.56 -9.92
C PHE A 233 -1.59 -2.29 -11.26
N LEU A 234 -1.23 -1.64 -12.37
CA LEU A 234 -1.03 -2.34 -13.64
C LEU A 234 0.14 -3.33 -13.57
N ILE A 235 1.29 -2.87 -13.06
CA ILE A 235 2.48 -3.71 -12.83
C ILE A 235 2.19 -4.78 -11.77
N GLY A 236 1.51 -4.40 -10.69
CA GLY A 236 1.06 -5.34 -9.67
C GLY A 236 0.11 -6.41 -10.20
N GLY A 237 -0.52 -6.21 -11.36
CA GLY A 237 -1.29 -7.24 -12.05
C GLY A 237 -0.48 -8.50 -12.36
N PHE A 238 0.83 -8.38 -12.61
CA PHE A 238 1.72 -9.54 -12.76
C PHE A 238 1.89 -10.31 -11.45
N ALA A 239 2.03 -9.60 -10.32
CA ALA A 239 2.05 -10.23 -9.00
C ALA A 239 0.68 -10.83 -8.64
N ALA A 240 -0.41 -10.16 -8.99
CA ALA A 240 -1.77 -10.61 -8.68
C ALA A 240 -2.20 -11.80 -9.54
N PHE A 241 -1.79 -11.91 -10.80
CA PHE A 241 -2.37 -12.92 -11.71
C PHE A 241 -1.36 -13.81 -12.44
N GLY A 242 -0.07 -13.47 -12.45
CA GLY A 242 0.93 -14.16 -13.28
C GLY A 242 1.03 -15.67 -13.02
N SER A 243 0.81 -16.10 -11.77
CA SER A 243 0.81 -17.51 -11.38
C SER A 243 0.01 -17.81 -10.10
N ALA A 244 -0.61 -16.79 -9.51
CA ALA A 244 -1.40 -16.92 -8.28
C ALA A 244 -2.76 -17.57 -8.49
N LEU A 245 -3.27 -17.59 -9.74
CA LEU A 245 -4.54 -18.21 -10.08
C LEU A 245 -4.35 -19.72 -10.30
N GLN A 246 -5.07 -20.52 -9.52
CA GLN A 246 -5.06 -21.99 -9.60
C GLN A 246 -6.48 -22.54 -9.56
N SER A 247 -6.63 -23.85 -9.76
CA SER A 247 -7.90 -24.55 -9.60
C SER A 247 -7.82 -25.51 -8.43
N VAL A 248 -8.80 -25.41 -7.51
CA VAL A 248 -9.01 -26.34 -6.41
C VAL A 248 -10.40 -26.94 -6.60
N GLU A 249 -10.48 -28.26 -6.71
CA GLU A 249 -11.75 -28.99 -6.93
C GLU A 249 -12.57 -28.46 -8.13
N GLY A 250 -11.88 -28.03 -9.20
CA GLY A 250 -12.52 -27.48 -10.40
C GLY A 250 -12.96 -26.01 -10.29
N VAL A 251 -12.76 -25.36 -9.13
CA VAL A 251 -13.09 -23.94 -8.90
C VAL A 251 -11.82 -23.09 -8.95
N GLY A 252 -11.88 -21.96 -9.65
CA GLY A 252 -10.76 -21.02 -9.74
C GLY A 252 -10.52 -20.25 -8.44
N VAL A 253 -9.33 -20.36 -7.88
CA VAL A 253 -8.90 -19.69 -6.65
C VAL A 253 -7.63 -18.87 -6.87
N TRP A 254 -7.42 -17.88 -6.02
CA TRP A 254 -6.25 -17.03 -5.94
C TRP A 254 -5.47 -17.36 -4.68
N LEU A 255 -4.17 -17.64 -4.81
CA LEU A 255 -3.28 -17.96 -3.70
C LEU A 255 -2.51 -16.72 -3.23
N PRO A 256 -2.39 -16.50 -1.91
CA PRO A 256 -1.55 -15.45 -1.34
C PRO A 256 -0.11 -15.48 -1.83
N TRP A 257 0.55 -14.32 -1.83
CA TRP A 257 1.96 -14.19 -2.22
C TRP A 257 2.90 -14.98 -1.32
N SER A 258 2.53 -15.16 -0.05
CA SER A 258 3.23 -16.00 0.92
C SER A 258 3.16 -17.51 0.64
N SER A 259 2.32 -17.97 -0.30
CA SER A 259 2.13 -19.39 -0.59
C SER A 259 3.33 -19.99 -1.32
N ALA A 260 4.01 -20.94 -0.67
CA ALA A 260 5.19 -21.61 -1.20
C ALA A 260 5.15 -23.12 -0.95
N THR A 261 5.89 -23.87 -1.77
CA THR A 261 6.13 -25.30 -1.60
C THR A 261 7.63 -25.54 -1.40
N VAL A 262 7.97 -26.54 -0.59
CA VAL A 262 9.37 -26.93 -0.35
C VAL A 262 9.66 -28.18 -1.17
N VAL A 263 10.60 -28.09 -2.11
CA VAL A 263 11.02 -29.19 -2.97
C VAL A 263 12.50 -29.45 -2.72
N GLY A 264 12.80 -30.47 -1.91
CA GLY A 264 14.17 -30.74 -1.45
C GLY A 264 14.71 -29.57 -0.60
N SER A 265 15.82 -28.98 -1.03
CA SER A 265 16.46 -27.81 -0.38
C SER A 265 16.04 -26.46 -0.96
N LYS A 266 15.01 -26.42 -1.82
CA LYS A 266 14.52 -25.20 -2.47
C LYS A 266 13.12 -24.84 -2.02
N VAL A 267 12.90 -23.55 -1.77
CA VAL A 267 11.58 -22.97 -1.57
C VAL A 267 11.10 -22.42 -2.91
N VAL A 268 9.96 -22.92 -3.40
CA VAL A 268 9.35 -22.49 -4.66
C VAL A 268 8.04 -21.78 -4.33
N TYR A 269 8.05 -20.46 -4.48
CA TYR A 269 6.86 -19.62 -4.29
C TYR A 269 5.91 -19.77 -5.47
N THR A 270 4.62 -19.78 -5.16
CA THR A 270 3.56 -19.82 -6.19
C THR A 270 3.63 -18.58 -7.05
N THR A 271 3.73 -17.41 -6.43
CA THR A 271 4.00 -16.15 -7.11
C THR A 271 5.50 -15.87 -7.04
N PRO A 272 6.17 -15.62 -8.17
CA PRO A 272 7.56 -15.24 -8.15
C PRO A 272 7.83 -14.02 -7.25
N PRO A 273 8.78 -14.10 -6.29
CA PRO A 273 9.04 -13.02 -5.35
C PRO A 273 9.42 -11.69 -6.02
N TRP A 274 10.07 -11.73 -7.18
CA TRP A 274 10.45 -10.54 -7.95
C TRP A 274 9.25 -9.78 -8.51
N PHE A 275 8.10 -10.43 -8.77
CA PHE A 275 6.87 -9.71 -9.13
C PHE A 275 6.31 -8.92 -7.93
N VAL A 276 6.40 -9.49 -6.73
CA VAL A 276 6.00 -8.80 -5.49
C VAL A 276 6.97 -7.65 -5.19
N GLN A 277 8.28 -7.86 -5.42
CA GLN A 277 9.30 -6.81 -5.30
C GLN A 277 9.05 -5.64 -6.28
N ALA A 278 8.64 -5.93 -7.52
CA ALA A 278 8.25 -4.91 -8.50
C ALA A 278 7.06 -4.06 -8.04
N LEU A 279 6.02 -4.73 -7.51
CA LEU A 279 4.87 -4.07 -6.90
C LEU A 279 5.28 -3.20 -5.72
N LEU A 280 6.11 -3.71 -4.81
CA LEU A 280 6.55 -2.97 -3.63
C LEU A 280 7.47 -1.80 -3.96
N SER A 281 8.33 -1.94 -4.97
CA SER A 281 9.20 -0.87 -5.45
C SER A 281 8.39 0.27 -6.10
N SER A 282 7.34 -0.07 -6.86
CA SER A 282 6.41 0.92 -7.41
C SER A 282 5.52 1.54 -6.34
N MET A 283 5.08 0.78 -5.34
CA MET A 283 4.38 1.31 -4.14
C MET A 283 5.27 2.22 -3.29
N LEU A 284 6.57 1.94 -3.16
CA LEU A 284 7.53 2.82 -2.50
C LEU A 284 7.59 4.15 -3.24
N PHE A 285 7.78 4.12 -4.55
CA PHE A 285 7.79 5.33 -5.39
C PHE A 285 6.48 6.13 -5.27
N TRP A 286 5.34 5.45 -5.37
CA TRP A 286 4.01 6.06 -5.27
C TRP A 286 3.75 6.67 -3.88
N SER A 287 4.07 5.95 -2.80
CA SER A 287 3.89 6.45 -1.43
C SER A 287 4.80 7.64 -1.11
N LEU A 288 6.02 7.65 -1.65
CA LEU A 288 6.92 8.80 -1.57
C LEU A 288 6.30 10.03 -2.27
N LEU A 289 5.65 9.83 -3.43
CA LEU A 289 4.92 10.87 -4.18
C LEU A 289 3.61 11.32 -3.51
N GLY A 290 3.20 10.69 -2.40
CA GLY A 290 2.01 11.06 -1.64
C GLY A 290 1.88 12.60 -1.49
N PRO A 291 0.77 13.19 -1.96
CA PRO A 291 0.71 14.61 -2.33
C PRO A 291 0.68 15.55 -1.13
N ARG A 292 1.65 16.47 -1.04
CA ARG A 292 1.54 17.66 -0.18
C ARG A 292 0.49 18.60 -0.79
N LEU A 293 -0.60 18.91 -0.09
CA LEU A 293 -1.73 19.65 -0.67
C LEU A 293 -1.33 21.01 -1.27
N GLY A 294 -1.97 21.34 -2.40
CA GLY A 294 -1.80 22.61 -3.13
C GLY A 294 -2.98 23.56 -2.92
N ALA A 295 -2.76 24.86 -3.18
CA ALA A 295 -3.61 25.98 -2.76
C ALA A 295 -5.10 25.97 -3.20
N ARG A 296 -5.51 25.18 -4.20
CA ARG A 296 -6.90 25.12 -4.69
C ARG A 296 -7.84 24.27 -3.84
N GLU A 297 -7.30 23.40 -2.99
CA GLU A 297 -8.08 22.52 -2.09
C GLU A 297 -8.42 23.21 -0.76
N LEU A 298 -7.99 24.46 -0.57
CA LEU A 298 -8.01 25.20 0.71
C LEU A 298 -9.22 26.12 0.94
N ARG A 299 -10.28 26.10 0.11
CA ARG A 299 -11.47 26.91 0.38
C ARG A 299 -12.71 26.06 0.65
N GLU A 300 -13.26 26.30 1.85
CA GLU A 300 -14.56 25.86 2.39
C GLU A 300 -14.60 24.55 3.20
N SER A 301 -13.67 24.37 4.14
CA SER A 301 -13.96 24.03 5.56
C SER A 301 -12.65 23.64 6.25
N GLN A 302 -12.25 24.41 7.26
CA GLN A 302 -11.15 24.13 8.21
C GLN A 302 -9.94 23.39 7.64
N ILE A 303 -8.89 24.15 7.24
CA ILE A 303 -7.49 23.72 7.03
C ILE A 303 -7.31 22.21 7.16
N SER A 304 -7.71 21.46 6.13
CA SER A 304 -7.70 20.00 6.18
C SER A 304 -6.39 19.50 5.61
N GLU A 305 -5.79 18.60 6.37
CA GLU A 305 -4.44 18.09 6.28
C GLU A 305 -4.21 17.25 5.00
N ASP A 306 -2.92 17.05 4.67
CA ASP A 306 -2.41 16.07 3.69
C ASP A 306 -3.31 14.81 3.61
N ILE A 307 -3.66 14.36 2.39
CA ILE A 307 -4.41 13.10 2.18
C ILE A 307 -3.71 11.99 2.97
N VAL A 308 -2.38 11.98 2.93
CA VAL A 308 -1.55 11.06 3.68
C VAL A 308 -0.79 11.82 4.76
N LYS A 309 -1.26 11.72 6.00
CA LYS A 309 -0.55 12.32 7.15
C LYS A 309 0.85 11.71 7.34
N GLY A 310 1.77 12.50 7.89
CA GLY A 310 3.17 12.13 8.09
C GLY A 310 3.36 10.73 8.70
N ALA A 311 2.66 10.39 9.79
CA ALA A 311 2.79 9.08 10.42
C ALA A 311 2.38 7.92 9.49
N SER A 312 1.23 8.04 8.81
CA SER A 312 0.76 7.04 7.83
C SER A 312 1.70 6.93 6.63
N LYS A 313 2.24 8.05 6.15
CA LYS A 313 3.21 8.09 5.05
C LYS A 313 4.48 7.34 5.42
N TYR A 314 5.08 7.65 6.57
CA TYR A 314 6.31 6.99 7.01
C TYR A 314 6.10 5.50 7.30
N LEU A 315 4.93 5.13 7.83
CA LEU A 315 4.59 3.72 8.03
C LEU A 315 4.45 2.98 6.68
N MET A 316 3.81 3.56 5.68
CA MET A 316 3.75 2.97 4.33
C MET A 316 5.14 2.81 3.71
N ILE A 317 5.99 3.84 3.82
CA ILE A 317 7.38 3.79 3.34
C ILE A 317 8.16 2.68 4.06
N PHE A 318 8.02 2.58 5.39
CA PHE A 318 8.64 1.52 6.18
C PHE A 318 8.18 0.12 5.74
N MET A 319 6.87 -0.06 5.54
CA MET A 319 6.32 -1.33 5.06
C MET A 319 6.81 -1.68 3.66
N ALA A 320 6.94 -0.69 2.77
CA ALA A 320 7.48 -0.90 1.43
C ALA A 320 8.95 -1.32 1.46
N ILE A 321 9.77 -0.65 2.26
CA ILE A 321 11.19 -1.00 2.47
C ILE A 321 11.33 -2.42 3.01
N LEU A 322 10.59 -2.74 4.07
CA LEU A 322 10.61 -4.07 4.68
C LEU A 322 10.17 -5.14 3.68
N GLY A 323 9.13 -4.86 2.89
CA GLY A 323 8.63 -5.74 1.85
C GLY A 323 9.64 -5.98 0.73
N ILE A 324 10.34 -4.96 0.24
CA ILE A 324 11.36 -5.09 -0.81
C ILE A 324 12.49 -6.01 -0.32
N ILE A 325 12.94 -5.84 0.93
CA ILE A 325 13.94 -6.70 1.55
C ILE A 325 13.41 -8.13 1.66
N ALA A 326 12.18 -8.31 2.15
CA ALA A 326 11.55 -9.61 2.31
C ALA A 326 11.41 -10.36 0.97
N ALA A 327 10.92 -9.67 -0.07
CA ALA A 327 10.78 -10.23 -1.41
C ALA A 327 12.14 -10.63 -2.00
N GLY A 328 13.17 -9.79 -1.82
CA GLY A 328 14.54 -10.12 -2.21
C GLY A 328 15.08 -11.36 -1.49
N GLN A 329 14.92 -11.47 -0.17
CA GLN A 329 15.36 -12.63 0.61
C GLN A 329 14.64 -13.92 0.20
N CYS A 330 13.33 -13.85 -0.02
CA CYS A 330 12.57 -14.99 -0.54
C CYS A 330 12.97 -15.37 -1.97
N GLY A 331 13.37 -14.37 -2.79
CA GLY A 331 13.87 -14.56 -4.15
C GLY A 331 15.17 -15.38 -4.24
N THR A 332 15.85 -15.64 -3.13
CA THR A 332 17.01 -16.55 -3.09
C THR A 332 16.60 -18.02 -3.32
N GLY A 333 15.37 -18.39 -2.97
CA GLY A 333 14.83 -19.74 -3.10
C GLY A 333 15.51 -20.80 -2.23
N VAL A 334 16.28 -20.40 -1.21
CA VAL A 334 17.06 -21.30 -0.35
C VAL A 334 16.23 -21.76 0.84
N ALA A 335 16.04 -23.08 1.00
CA ALA A 335 15.56 -23.64 2.26
C ALA A 335 16.77 -23.84 3.19
N THR A 336 16.87 -23.06 4.28
CA THR A 336 17.96 -23.21 5.24
C THR A 336 17.78 -24.47 6.09
N PRO A 337 18.72 -25.44 6.10
CA PRO A 337 18.55 -26.74 6.77
C PRO A 337 18.70 -26.75 8.30
N ARG A 338 18.92 -25.60 8.98
CA ARG A 338 19.31 -25.60 10.42
C ARG A 338 18.67 -24.55 11.34
N ASP A 339 17.76 -23.69 10.86
CA ASP A 339 17.03 -22.69 11.69
C ASP A 339 15.51 -22.68 11.33
N SER A 340 14.94 -23.88 11.23
CA SER A 340 13.68 -24.16 10.53
C SER A 340 12.38 -23.81 11.27
N ASP A 341 12.37 -22.93 12.29
CA ASP A 341 11.13 -22.66 13.02
C ASP A 341 10.62 -21.20 12.94
N PHE A 342 11.38 -20.22 12.40
CA PHE A 342 10.89 -18.83 12.41
C PHE A 342 11.24 -17.93 11.21
N LEU A 343 12.45 -18.01 10.63
CA LEU A 343 12.93 -16.95 9.70
C LEU A 343 12.38 -17.06 8.26
N VAL A 344 12.33 -18.25 7.67
CA VAL A 344 11.76 -18.45 6.32
C VAL A 344 10.23 -18.21 6.29
N PRO A 345 9.45 -18.67 7.29
CA PRO A 345 8.04 -18.30 7.41
C PRO A 345 7.84 -16.78 7.57
N ALA A 346 8.68 -16.11 8.38
CA ALA A 346 8.55 -14.67 8.62
C ALA A 346 8.76 -13.84 7.34
N TRP A 347 9.81 -14.10 6.55
CA TRP A 347 10.03 -13.40 5.28
C TRP A 347 8.90 -13.63 4.28
N SER A 348 8.39 -14.87 4.23
CA SER A 348 7.26 -15.23 3.36
C SER A 348 5.99 -14.49 3.74
N MET A 349 5.71 -14.34 5.05
CA MET A 349 4.57 -13.56 5.54
C MET A 349 4.63 -12.09 5.11
N PHE A 350 5.82 -11.48 5.15
CA PHE A 350 5.99 -10.07 4.75
C PHE A 350 5.69 -9.83 3.26
N GLN A 351 5.79 -10.85 2.40
CA GLN A 351 5.38 -10.71 0.99
C GLN A 351 3.89 -10.40 0.81
N SER A 352 3.03 -10.98 1.65
CA SER A 352 1.60 -10.67 1.65
C SER A 352 1.30 -9.44 2.50
N LEU A 353 1.95 -9.35 3.66
CA LEU A 353 1.67 -8.33 4.68
C LEU A 353 2.03 -6.91 4.22
N CYS A 354 3.24 -6.70 3.71
CA CYS A 354 3.73 -5.37 3.34
C CYS A 354 2.91 -4.68 2.23
N PRO A 355 2.63 -5.31 1.08
CA PRO A 355 1.81 -4.67 0.04
C PRO A 355 0.36 -4.46 0.49
N ALA A 356 -0.23 -5.41 1.23
CA ALA A 356 -1.56 -5.23 1.82
C ALA A 356 -1.60 -4.07 2.83
N ALA A 357 -0.56 -3.92 3.66
CA ALA A 357 -0.44 -2.83 4.60
C ALA A 357 -0.47 -1.46 3.91
N ILE A 358 0.27 -1.31 2.82
CA ILE A 358 0.31 -0.06 2.04
C ILE A 358 -1.06 0.22 1.41
N MET A 359 -1.68 -0.78 0.78
CA MET A 359 -3.02 -0.64 0.20
C MET A 359 -4.06 -0.24 1.26
N PHE A 360 -4.05 -0.89 2.44
CA PHE A 360 -4.98 -0.57 3.52
C PHE A 360 -4.78 0.86 4.05
N LEU A 361 -3.54 1.24 4.35
CA LEU A 361 -3.23 2.57 4.88
C LEU A 361 -3.58 3.68 3.89
N MET A 362 -3.30 3.46 2.60
CA MET A 362 -3.65 4.41 1.56
C MET A 362 -5.16 4.48 1.33
N GLY A 363 -5.83 3.33 1.25
CA GLY A 363 -7.29 3.26 1.13
C GLY A 363 -7.99 3.94 2.31
N SER A 364 -7.48 3.75 3.51
CA SER A 364 -7.96 4.41 4.72
C SER A 364 -7.75 5.92 4.70
N SER A 365 -6.61 6.36 4.17
CA SER A 365 -6.31 7.78 3.97
C SER A 365 -7.29 8.46 3.01
N TYR A 366 -7.63 7.80 1.89
CA TYR A 366 -8.64 8.27 0.94
C TYR A 366 -10.05 8.30 1.56
N MET A 367 -10.49 7.22 2.21
CA MET A 367 -11.83 7.19 2.81
C MET A 367 -11.99 8.23 3.93
N ARG A 368 -10.90 8.50 4.68
CA ARG A 368 -10.86 9.59 5.66
C ARG A 368 -11.02 10.96 5.00
N SER A 369 -10.48 11.18 3.80
CA SER A 369 -10.70 12.40 3.02
C SER A 369 -12.02 12.40 2.24
N THR A 370 -12.96 11.50 2.59
CA THR A 370 -14.25 11.30 1.93
C THR A 370 -14.17 10.77 0.49
N ASP A 371 -13.01 10.27 0.07
CA ASP A 371 -12.80 9.60 -1.21
C ASP A 371 -13.01 8.10 -1.09
N VAL A 372 -14.27 7.72 -1.20
CA VAL A 372 -14.70 6.33 -1.08
C VAL A 372 -14.44 5.56 -2.38
N VAL A 373 -14.58 6.20 -3.54
CA VAL A 373 -14.35 5.56 -4.85
C VAL A 373 -12.92 5.06 -4.97
N THR A 374 -11.91 5.85 -4.56
CA THR A 374 -10.52 5.42 -4.61
C THR A 374 -10.17 4.51 -3.43
N GLY A 375 -10.68 4.82 -2.23
CA GLY A 375 -10.26 4.17 -1.00
C GLY A 375 -10.85 2.78 -0.76
N LEU A 376 -12.12 2.54 -1.10
CA LEU A 376 -12.78 1.26 -0.85
C LEU A 376 -12.13 0.09 -1.61
N PRO A 377 -11.81 0.18 -2.92
CA PRO A 377 -11.13 -0.90 -3.63
C PRO A 377 -9.77 -1.26 -3.02
N LEU A 378 -9.01 -0.26 -2.55
CA LEU A 378 -7.71 -0.47 -1.90
C LEU A 378 -7.87 -1.24 -0.57
N VAL A 379 -8.86 -0.89 0.25
CA VAL A 379 -9.14 -1.60 1.50
C VAL A 379 -9.58 -3.04 1.22
N LEU A 380 -10.50 -3.26 0.27
CA LEU A 380 -10.96 -4.61 -0.07
C LEU A 380 -9.82 -5.47 -0.63
N ALA A 381 -9.04 -4.97 -1.59
CA ALA A 381 -7.91 -5.69 -2.16
C ALA A 381 -6.87 -6.05 -1.09
N SER A 382 -6.61 -5.16 -0.12
CA SER A 382 -5.71 -5.45 1.00
C SER A 382 -6.20 -6.57 1.92
N VAL A 383 -7.50 -6.59 2.23
CA VAL A 383 -8.10 -7.65 3.06
C VAL A 383 -8.03 -8.98 2.32
N TYR A 384 -8.42 -9.01 1.04
CA TYR A 384 -8.42 -10.24 0.26
C TYR A 384 -7.02 -10.77 -0.05
N ALA A 385 -5.99 -9.93 -0.11
CA ALA A 385 -4.61 -10.36 -0.27
C ALA A 385 -4.02 -11.07 0.97
N LEU A 386 -4.62 -10.90 2.16
CA LEU A 386 -4.10 -11.43 3.43
C LEU A 386 -4.69 -12.79 3.84
N ILE A 387 -5.70 -13.27 3.13
CA ILE A 387 -6.44 -14.48 3.51
C ILE A 387 -5.76 -15.71 2.92
N GLY A 388 -5.43 -16.69 3.76
CA GLY A 388 -5.07 -18.03 3.31
C GLY A 388 -6.10 -19.09 3.71
N PRO A 389 -6.10 -20.25 3.05
CA PRO A 389 -5.12 -20.69 2.04
C PRO A 389 -5.32 -20.03 0.67
N TYR A 390 -6.53 -19.60 0.33
CA TYR A 390 -6.84 -18.96 -0.95
C TYR A 390 -8.13 -18.13 -0.87
N VAL A 391 -8.35 -17.28 -1.87
CA VAL A 391 -9.59 -16.50 -2.11
C VAL A 391 -10.20 -16.93 -3.44
N LEU A 392 -11.51 -16.82 -3.61
CA LEU A 392 -12.13 -17.05 -4.91
C LEU A 392 -11.55 -16.10 -5.96
N SER A 393 -11.11 -16.67 -7.09
CA SER A 393 -10.48 -15.90 -8.18
C SER A 393 -11.37 -14.76 -8.67
N SER A 394 -12.68 -14.95 -8.74
CA SER A 394 -13.66 -13.92 -9.12
C SER A 394 -13.61 -12.69 -8.22
N VAL A 395 -13.45 -12.88 -6.90
CA VAL A 395 -13.36 -11.80 -5.91
C VAL A 395 -12.01 -11.08 -6.03
N ALA A 396 -10.91 -11.82 -6.16
CA ALA A 396 -9.58 -11.23 -6.36
C ALA A 396 -9.51 -10.42 -7.67
N ILE A 397 -10.01 -10.97 -8.78
CA ILE A 397 -10.07 -10.31 -10.08
C ILE A 397 -10.92 -9.04 -10.00
N PHE A 398 -12.12 -9.13 -9.41
CA PHE A 398 -13.04 -7.99 -9.32
C PHE A 398 -12.44 -6.85 -8.48
N THR A 399 -11.88 -7.16 -7.31
CA THR A 399 -11.29 -6.14 -6.43
C THR A 399 -10.07 -5.47 -7.05
N TRP A 400 -9.19 -6.23 -7.71
CA TRP A 400 -8.04 -5.68 -8.42
C TRP A 400 -8.44 -4.86 -9.66
N ALA A 401 -9.43 -5.32 -10.43
CA ALA A 401 -9.95 -4.59 -11.59
C ALA A 401 -10.56 -3.25 -11.20
N LEU A 402 -11.35 -3.23 -10.11
CA LEU A 402 -11.87 -1.98 -9.54
C LEU A 402 -10.74 -1.03 -9.13
N LEU A 403 -9.68 -1.56 -8.52
CA LEU A 403 -8.52 -0.79 -8.11
C LEU A 403 -7.83 -0.14 -9.33
N ILE A 404 -7.53 -0.90 -10.39
CA ILE A 404 -6.95 -0.35 -11.62
C ILE A 404 -7.86 0.72 -12.23
N LEU A 405 -9.16 0.45 -12.32
CA LEU A 405 -10.15 1.36 -12.89
C LEU A 405 -10.18 2.70 -12.12
N THR A 406 -10.27 2.65 -10.79
CA THR A 406 -10.41 3.87 -9.97
C THR A 406 -9.12 4.68 -9.93
N GLN A 407 -7.95 4.03 -9.93
CA GLN A 407 -6.67 4.72 -10.08
C GLN A 407 -6.50 5.35 -11.47
N GLY A 408 -7.01 4.69 -12.52
CA GLY A 408 -7.06 5.25 -13.87
C GLY A 408 -7.96 6.50 -13.94
N ILE A 409 -9.14 6.44 -13.32
CA ILE A 409 -10.05 7.60 -13.22
C ILE A 409 -9.41 8.73 -12.41
N LEU A 410 -8.70 8.43 -11.32
CA LEU A 410 -7.94 9.43 -10.54
C LEU A 410 -6.81 10.05 -11.37
N THR A 411 -6.14 9.29 -12.23
CA THR A 411 -5.12 9.81 -13.15
C THR A 411 -5.72 10.81 -14.14
N ILE A 412 -6.91 10.52 -14.66
CA ILE A 412 -7.65 11.43 -15.53
C ILE A 412 -8.02 12.71 -14.74
N GLU A 413 -8.54 12.56 -13.52
CA GLU A 413 -8.95 13.69 -12.67
C GLU A 413 -7.77 14.59 -12.30
N THR A 414 -6.63 14.01 -11.90
CA THR A 414 -5.39 14.75 -11.59
C THR A 414 -4.86 15.50 -12.81
N LYS A 415 -5.01 14.96 -14.03
CA LYS A 415 -4.58 15.62 -15.27
C LYS A 415 -5.48 16.81 -15.64
N PHE A 416 -6.79 16.61 -15.68
CA PHE A 416 -7.71 17.60 -16.22
C PHE A 416 -8.16 18.63 -15.18
N ARG A 417 -8.41 18.19 -13.94
CA ARG A 417 -8.97 19.03 -12.87
C ARG A 417 -8.02 19.28 -11.72
N LYS A 418 -6.88 18.58 -11.68
CA LYS A 418 -5.79 18.79 -10.70
C LYS A 418 -6.18 18.44 -9.25
N PHE A 419 -7.25 17.67 -9.09
CA PHE A 419 -7.65 17.09 -7.81
C PHE A 419 -6.94 15.75 -7.61
N THR A 420 -6.48 15.51 -6.39
CA THR A 420 -5.78 14.28 -5.98
C THR A 420 -6.69 13.30 -5.25
N HIS A 421 -7.99 13.61 -5.12
CA HIS A 421 -9.02 12.77 -4.52
C HIS A 421 -10.42 13.18 -5.01
N PHE A 422 -11.40 12.28 -4.90
CA PHE A 422 -12.82 12.57 -5.14
C PHE A 422 -13.53 12.86 -3.80
N SER A 423 -13.99 14.08 -3.53
CA SER A 423 -14.78 14.33 -2.31
C SER A 423 -16.23 13.85 -2.50
N GLN A 424 -16.64 12.83 -1.74
CA GLN A 424 -17.91 12.13 -1.90
C GLN A 424 -18.57 11.85 -0.54
N LYS A 425 -18.99 12.90 0.16
CA LYS A 425 -19.59 12.80 1.50
C LYS A 425 -20.80 11.86 1.55
N PHE A 426 -21.63 11.83 0.50
CA PHE A 426 -22.76 10.90 0.40
C PHE A 426 -22.31 9.44 0.46
N LEU A 427 -21.28 9.06 -0.33
CA LEU A 427 -20.77 7.70 -0.35
C LEU A 427 -20.12 7.31 0.97
N THR A 428 -19.53 8.25 1.72
CA THR A 428 -19.04 7.99 3.08
C THR A 428 -20.14 7.48 4.00
N VAL A 429 -21.34 8.05 3.91
CA VAL A 429 -22.50 7.59 4.69
C VAL A 429 -22.94 6.20 4.26
N ILE A 430 -23.11 5.98 2.95
CA ILE A 430 -23.56 4.68 2.42
C ILE A 430 -22.57 3.57 2.74
N VAL A 431 -21.26 3.79 2.56
CA VAL A 431 -20.21 2.80 2.83
C VAL A 431 -19.92 2.65 4.33
N THR A 432 -20.47 3.50 5.19
CA THR A 432 -20.53 3.24 6.63
C THR A 432 -21.71 2.34 6.97
N VAL A 433 -22.89 2.63 6.41
CA VAL A 433 -24.15 1.95 6.73
C VAL A 433 -24.22 0.54 6.14
N VAL A 434 -23.91 0.37 4.85
CA VAL A 434 -24.07 -0.92 4.15
C VAL A 434 -23.22 -2.02 4.80
N PRO A 435 -21.93 -1.83 5.09
CA PRO A 435 -21.13 -2.86 5.75
C PRO A 435 -21.59 -3.15 7.18
N SER A 436 -22.13 -2.16 7.90
CA SER A 436 -22.73 -2.38 9.23
C SER A 436 -23.99 -3.25 9.14
N VAL A 437 -24.89 -2.96 8.19
CA VAL A 437 -26.09 -3.79 7.95
C VAL A 437 -25.70 -5.21 7.54
N LEU A 438 -24.74 -5.37 6.62
CA LEU A 438 -24.24 -6.69 6.22
C LEU A 438 -23.65 -7.45 7.41
N PHE A 439 -22.86 -6.78 8.27
CA PHE A 439 -22.32 -7.37 9.48
C PHE A 439 -23.44 -7.86 10.43
N VAL A 440 -24.49 -7.07 10.64
CA VAL A 440 -25.67 -7.49 11.44
C VAL A 440 -26.34 -8.73 10.83
N LEU A 441 -26.54 -8.75 9.52
CA LEU A 441 -27.14 -9.89 8.83
C LEU A 441 -26.30 -11.17 8.96
N PHE A 442 -24.96 -11.05 8.89
CA PHE A 442 -24.06 -12.17 9.18
C PHE A 442 -24.16 -12.63 10.64
N MET A 443 -24.15 -11.70 11.60
CA MET A 443 -24.23 -11.99 13.04
C MET A 443 -25.55 -12.65 13.44
N LEU A 444 -26.66 -12.26 12.81
CA LEU A 444 -27.99 -12.86 13.01
C LEU A 444 -28.18 -14.16 12.21
N GLY A 445 -27.21 -14.57 11.39
CA GLY A 445 -27.27 -15.79 10.60
C GLY A 445 -28.27 -15.73 9.43
N ALA A 446 -28.62 -14.54 8.94
CA ALA A 446 -29.57 -14.36 7.83
C ALA A 446 -29.10 -15.03 6.53
N PHE A 447 -27.80 -15.30 6.43
CA PHE A 447 -27.17 -15.92 5.28
C PHE A 447 -26.84 -17.40 5.48
N GLY A 448 -27.25 -18.06 6.58
CA GLY A 448 -26.84 -19.42 6.92
C GLY A 448 -27.97 -20.44 7.12
N SER A 449 -27.71 -21.70 6.73
CA SER A 449 -28.53 -22.88 7.06
C SER A 449 -27.65 -24.02 7.59
N GLY A 450 -27.13 -23.87 8.81
CA GLY A 450 -26.27 -24.87 9.46
C GLY A 450 -26.90 -25.46 10.75
N PRO A 451 -26.57 -26.70 11.12
CA PRO A 451 -27.07 -27.32 12.35
C PRO A 451 -26.71 -26.47 13.58
N PRO A 452 -27.62 -26.29 14.55
CA PRO A 452 -27.43 -25.41 15.71
C PRO A 452 -26.23 -25.76 16.60
N ALA A 453 -25.68 -26.97 16.48
CA ALA A 453 -24.71 -27.54 17.42
C ALA A 453 -23.27 -27.01 17.27
N LEU A 454 -22.92 -26.34 16.15
CA LEU A 454 -21.60 -25.72 15.94
C LEU A 454 -21.68 -24.18 16.03
N TRP A 455 -22.34 -23.71 17.07
CA TRP A 455 -22.54 -22.29 17.41
C TRP A 455 -21.18 -21.64 17.75
N PRO A 456 -20.87 -20.39 17.33
CA PRO A 456 -21.52 -19.55 16.32
C PRO A 456 -20.78 -19.49 14.97
N ALA A 457 -19.51 -19.90 14.94
CA ALA A 457 -18.64 -19.71 13.78
C ALA A 457 -19.23 -20.36 12.51
N ASN A 458 -19.83 -21.56 12.62
CA ASN A 458 -20.39 -22.23 11.44
C ASN A 458 -21.71 -21.63 10.93
N ARG A 459 -22.42 -20.82 11.73
CA ARG A 459 -23.63 -20.09 11.28
C ARG A 459 -23.30 -18.72 10.72
N TRP A 460 -22.33 -18.01 11.30
CA TRP A 460 -21.91 -16.68 10.81
C TRP A 460 -21.12 -16.77 9.51
N PHE A 461 -20.28 -17.79 9.41
CA PHE A 461 -19.54 -18.09 8.20
C PHE A 461 -20.28 -19.23 7.50
N ASN A 462 -21.43 -18.92 6.88
CA ASN A 462 -22.09 -19.91 6.04
C ASN A 462 -21.14 -20.26 4.90
N VAL A 463 -20.48 -21.40 5.02
CA VAL A 463 -19.47 -21.84 4.08
C VAL A 463 -20.11 -22.23 2.74
N ALA A 464 -21.44 -22.27 2.59
CA ALA A 464 -22.15 -22.63 1.36
C ALA A 464 -23.02 -21.47 0.79
N LEU A 465 -22.50 -20.24 0.77
CA LEU A 465 -23.25 -19.05 0.31
C LEU A 465 -23.41 -18.99 -1.22
N LEU A 466 -22.39 -19.43 -1.95
CA LEU A 466 -22.33 -19.43 -3.40
C LEU A 466 -22.69 -20.82 -3.92
N ALA A 467 -23.81 -20.90 -4.62
CA ALA A 467 -24.28 -22.14 -5.22
C ALA A 467 -23.26 -22.67 -6.25
N GLY A 468 -23.02 -23.99 -6.23
CA GLY A 468 -22.12 -24.66 -7.16
C GLY A 468 -20.63 -24.60 -6.80
N ILE A 469 -20.25 -23.96 -5.68
CA ILE A 469 -18.86 -23.97 -5.16
C ILE A 469 -18.82 -24.83 -3.89
N PRO A 470 -17.89 -25.80 -3.76
CA PRO A 470 -17.75 -26.58 -2.54
C PRO A 470 -17.53 -25.66 -1.33
N PRO A 471 -18.12 -25.97 -0.16
CA PRO A 471 -18.03 -25.10 0.99
C PRO A 471 -16.57 -24.80 1.37
N ASP A 472 -15.73 -25.82 1.46
CA ASP A 472 -14.33 -25.66 1.84
C ASP A 472 -13.54 -24.71 0.93
N VAL A 473 -13.96 -24.56 -0.33
CA VAL A 473 -13.32 -23.67 -1.29
C VAL A 473 -13.75 -22.20 -1.13
N GLN A 474 -15.02 -21.93 -0.83
CA GLN A 474 -15.53 -20.56 -0.65
C GLN A 474 -15.39 -20.04 0.80
N GLY A 475 -15.21 -20.94 1.77
CA GLY A 475 -15.11 -20.64 3.21
C GLY A 475 -14.16 -19.50 3.55
N PRO A 476 -12.88 -19.55 3.14
CA PRO A 476 -11.92 -18.49 3.45
C PRO A 476 -12.35 -17.10 2.92
N THR A 477 -12.98 -17.06 1.74
CA THR A 477 -13.46 -15.81 1.12
C THR A 477 -14.63 -15.22 1.89
N ILE A 478 -15.56 -16.06 2.35
CA ILE A 478 -16.72 -15.64 3.15
C ILE A 478 -16.27 -15.15 4.52
N ILE A 479 -15.35 -15.88 5.16
CA ILE A 479 -14.74 -15.52 6.43
C ILE A 479 -14.19 -14.09 6.40
N ALA A 480 -13.43 -13.77 5.37
CA ALA A 480 -12.86 -12.44 5.24
C ALA A 480 -13.86 -11.37 4.85
N THR A 481 -14.95 -11.74 4.18
CA THR A 481 -16.03 -10.80 3.86
C THR A 481 -16.65 -10.24 5.15
N VAL A 482 -16.85 -11.07 6.17
CA VAL A 482 -17.35 -10.61 7.49
C VAL A 482 -16.36 -9.65 8.15
N LEU A 483 -15.06 -9.98 8.16
CA LEU A 483 -14.01 -9.09 8.69
C LEU A 483 -13.93 -7.77 7.91
N SER A 484 -14.04 -7.85 6.57
CA SER A 484 -14.04 -6.68 5.69
C SER A 484 -15.19 -5.74 6.00
N CYS A 485 -16.35 -6.25 6.43
CA CYS A 485 -17.50 -5.41 6.79
C CYS A 485 -17.14 -4.46 7.95
N LEU A 486 -16.53 -4.98 9.01
CA LEU A 486 -16.10 -4.17 10.16
C LEU A 486 -14.95 -3.22 9.80
N LEU A 487 -13.96 -3.70 9.03
CA LEU A 487 -12.83 -2.89 8.62
C LEU A 487 -13.24 -1.71 7.73
N VAL A 488 -14.06 -1.97 6.71
CA VAL A 488 -14.58 -0.94 5.80
C VAL A 488 -15.45 0.05 6.58
N ARG A 489 -16.34 -0.43 7.45
CA ARG A 489 -17.17 0.42 8.31
C ARG A 489 -16.31 1.35 9.17
N ASN A 490 -15.30 0.82 9.85
CA ASN A 490 -14.42 1.60 10.72
C ASN A 490 -13.64 2.67 9.96
N VAL A 491 -13.12 2.33 8.78
CA VAL A 491 -12.37 3.25 7.93
C VAL A 491 -13.29 4.33 7.34
N ALA A 492 -14.51 3.97 6.92
CA ALA A 492 -15.51 4.91 6.41
C ALA A 492 -15.97 5.93 7.48
N LEU A 493 -16.10 5.49 8.74
CA LEU A 493 -16.44 6.37 9.86
C LEU A 493 -15.43 7.50 10.06
N SER A 494 -14.16 7.30 9.70
CA SER A 494 -13.16 8.38 9.76
C SER A 494 -13.51 9.54 8.84
N GLY A 495 -14.26 9.31 7.75
CA GLY A 495 -14.75 10.36 6.85
C GLY A 495 -15.80 11.28 7.48
N TYR A 496 -16.57 10.82 8.48
CA TYR A 496 -17.47 11.69 9.24
C TYR A 496 -16.72 12.75 10.07
N ALA A 497 -15.46 12.50 10.40
CA ALA A 497 -14.61 13.47 11.11
C ALA A 497 -13.94 14.50 10.19
N PHE A 498 -14.01 14.31 8.88
CA PHE A 498 -13.32 15.17 7.92
C PHE A 498 -13.83 16.62 8.03
N GLY A 499 -12.90 17.56 8.26
CA GLY A 499 -13.23 18.97 8.49
C GLY A 499 -13.92 19.30 9.82
N ARG A 500 -14.01 18.34 10.77
CA ARG A 500 -14.67 18.51 12.10
C ARG A 500 -13.73 18.34 13.30
N GLY A 501 -12.45 18.04 13.07
CA GLY A 501 -11.40 18.06 14.11
C GLY A 501 -11.46 16.93 15.14
N TYR A 502 -12.17 15.82 14.87
CA TYR A 502 -12.24 14.71 15.84
C TYR A 502 -10.89 13.97 15.90
N SER A 503 -10.15 14.14 17.00
CA SER A 503 -8.84 13.51 17.20
C SER A 503 -8.91 11.97 17.28
N ARG A 504 -10.04 11.42 17.75
CA ARG A 504 -10.22 9.98 18.04
C ARG A 504 -10.50 9.11 16.80
N THR A 505 -10.90 9.67 15.66
CA THR A 505 -11.22 8.86 14.47
C THR A 505 -10.00 8.38 13.70
N GLY A 506 -8.83 9.00 13.92
CA GLY A 506 -7.55 8.46 13.45
C GLY A 506 -7.16 7.16 14.17
N VAL A 507 -7.58 7.01 15.44
CA VAL A 507 -7.33 5.80 16.23
C VAL A 507 -8.15 4.62 15.69
N ILE A 508 -9.40 4.86 15.27
CA ILE A 508 -10.26 3.83 14.65
C ILE A 508 -9.60 3.24 13.39
N GLY A 509 -9.09 4.11 12.51
CA GLY A 509 -8.38 3.67 11.30
C GLY A 509 -7.08 2.93 11.61
N GLY A 510 -6.32 3.37 12.61
CA GLY A 510 -5.08 2.72 13.05
C GLY A 510 -5.30 1.34 13.69
N VAL A 511 -6.31 1.20 14.55
CA VAL A 511 -6.70 -0.10 15.13
C VAL A 511 -7.17 -1.04 14.02
N SER A 512 -7.99 -0.54 13.08
CA SER A 512 -8.48 -1.35 11.96
C SER A 512 -7.33 -1.84 11.08
N PHE A 513 -6.31 -1.02 10.86
CA PHE A 513 -5.08 -1.44 10.19
C PHE A 513 -4.37 -2.58 10.93
N LEU A 514 -4.15 -2.47 12.25
CA LEU A 514 -3.50 -3.52 13.02
C LEU A 514 -4.27 -4.85 12.95
N PHE A 515 -5.59 -4.80 13.09
CA PHE A 515 -6.45 -5.99 12.96
C PHE A 515 -6.47 -6.55 11.53
N ALA A 516 -6.40 -5.69 10.50
CA ALA A 516 -6.28 -6.15 9.12
C ALA A 516 -5.00 -6.96 8.93
N LEU A 517 -3.86 -6.53 9.49
CA LEU A 517 -2.61 -7.30 9.41
C LEU A 517 -2.69 -8.66 10.13
N MET A 518 -3.51 -8.77 11.18
CA MET A 518 -3.72 -10.05 11.88
C MET A 518 -4.48 -11.09 11.04
N ILE A 519 -5.12 -10.70 9.93
CA ILE A 519 -5.82 -11.64 9.02
C ILE A 519 -4.88 -12.73 8.52
N ILE A 520 -3.58 -12.42 8.35
CA ILE A 520 -2.59 -13.41 7.92
C ILE A 520 -2.47 -14.60 8.89
N THR A 521 -2.85 -14.44 10.16
CA THR A 521 -2.86 -15.54 11.14
C THR A 521 -3.93 -16.59 10.85
N ILE A 522 -5.00 -16.21 10.14
CA ILE A 522 -6.05 -17.15 9.69
C ILE A 522 -5.44 -18.16 8.70
N SER A 523 -4.47 -17.73 7.88
CA SER A 523 -3.76 -18.56 6.91
C SER A 523 -2.97 -19.72 7.53
N GLY A 524 -2.65 -19.68 8.84
CA GLY A 524 -1.87 -20.71 9.52
C GLY A 524 -2.66 -21.90 10.05
N ASN A 525 -4.00 -21.88 9.93
CA ASN A 525 -4.87 -22.88 10.54
C ASN A 525 -5.16 -24.07 9.63
N ALA A 526 -5.10 -25.28 10.21
CA ALA A 526 -5.20 -26.56 9.49
C ALA A 526 -6.58 -26.89 8.87
N GLY A 527 -7.64 -26.13 9.16
CA GLY A 527 -8.97 -26.38 8.60
C GLY A 527 -9.95 -25.21 8.72
N VAL A 528 -11.01 -25.24 7.92
CA VAL A 528 -12.02 -24.17 7.78
C VAL A 528 -12.68 -23.81 9.11
N VAL A 529 -12.94 -24.79 9.97
CA VAL A 529 -13.51 -24.56 11.32
C VAL A 529 -12.56 -23.75 12.21
N HIS A 530 -11.26 -24.05 12.19
CA HIS A 530 -10.27 -23.31 12.97
C HIS A 530 -10.10 -21.87 12.43
N GLN A 531 -10.10 -21.71 11.10
CA GLN A 531 -10.08 -20.41 10.44
C GLN A 531 -11.29 -19.56 10.82
N ALA A 532 -12.49 -20.16 10.84
CA ALA A 532 -13.73 -19.51 11.24
C ALA A 532 -13.69 -19.07 12.72
N LEU A 533 -13.14 -19.89 13.62
CA LEU A 533 -12.97 -19.53 15.04
C LEU A 533 -11.96 -18.38 15.23
N THR A 534 -10.80 -18.43 14.56
CA THR A 534 -9.83 -17.34 14.59
C THR A 534 -10.42 -16.04 14.04
N ALA A 535 -11.15 -16.12 12.93
CA ALA A 535 -11.81 -14.95 12.35
C ALA A 535 -12.94 -14.39 13.24
N ALA A 536 -13.70 -15.24 13.92
CA ALA A 536 -14.66 -14.80 14.93
C ALA A 536 -13.96 -14.05 16.07
N ALA A 537 -12.86 -14.59 16.59
CA ALA A 537 -12.07 -13.95 17.64
C ALA A 537 -11.52 -12.58 17.20
N LEU A 538 -10.96 -12.49 15.98
CA LEU A 538 -10.48 -11.23 15.41
C LEU A 538 -11.64 -10.24 15.18
N SER A 539 -12.78 -10.70 14.69
CA SER A 539 -13.97 -9.86 14.47
C SER A 539 -14.50 -9.29 15.80
N PHE A 540 -14.58 -10.11 16.85
CA PHE A 540 -15.00 -9.66 18.16
C PHE A 540 -14.00 -8.74 18.84
N GLY A 541 -12.71 -9.05 18.73
CA GLY A 541 -11.65 -8.16 19.23
C GLY A 541 -11.71 -6.79 18.55
N LEU A 542 -11.83 -6.78 17.22
CA LEU A 542 -11.97 -5.55 16.45
C LEU A 542 -13.26 -4.80 16.84
N TYR A 543 -14.37 -5.51 16.97
CA TYR A 543 -15.64 -4.92 17.36
C TYR A 543 -15.55 -4.28 18.75
N ALA A 544 -15.03 -4.98 19.74
CA ALA A 544 -14.90 -4.51 21.12
C ALA A 544 -14.05 -3.22 21.23
N VAL A 545 -12.94 -3.15 20.50
CA VAL A 545 -12.11 -1.93 20.47
C VAL A 545 -12.81 -0.82 19.68
N SER A 546 -13.42 -1.15 18.53
CA SER A 546 -14.13 -0.17 17.71
C SER A 546 -15.35 0.41 18.42
N TYR A 547 -16.02 -0.38 19.26
CA TYR A 547 -17.26 -0.06 19.94
C TYR A 547 -17.15 1.24 20.75
N VAL A 548 -16.14 1.32 21.63
CA VAL A 548 -15.93 2.52 22.47
C VAL A 548 -15.62 3.75 21.61
N LEU A 549 -14.81 3.58 20.57
CA LEU A 549 -14.41 4.67 19.67
C LEU A 549 -15.60 5.17 18.82
N VAL A 550 -16.47 4.27 18.38
CA VAL A 550 -17.69 4.59 17.64
C VAL A 550 -18.71 5.32 18.50
N LEU A 551 -18.95 4.87 19.73
CA LEU A 551 -19.85 5.58 20.62
C LEU A 551 -19.32 6.99 20.94
N SER A 552 -17.99 7.13 21.11
CA SER A 552 -17.37 8.45 21.25
C SER A 552 -17.55 9.32 20.01
N LEU A 553 -17.49 8.75 18.81
CA LEU A 553 -17.78 9.48 17.56
C LEU A 553 -19.26 9.91 17.53
N ASN A 554 -20.19 9.03 17.89
CA ASN A 554 -21.62 9.34 17.90
C ASN A 554 -21.94 10.48 18.87
N LEU A 555 -21.31 10.52 20.05
CA LEU A 555 -21.45 11.64 20.99
C LEU A 555 -21.03 12.99 20.37
N ASN A 556 -19.92 13.00 19.62
CA ASN A 556 -19.44 14.20 18.93
C ASN A 556 -20.37 14.60 17.77
N LEU A 557 -20.82 13.62 16.97
CA LEU A 557 -21.79 13.86 15.89
C LEU A 557 -23.09 14.45 16.45
N GLY A 558 -23.60 13.90 17.55
CA GLY A 558 -24.77 14.43 18.23
C GLY A 558 -24.57 15.88 18.69
N ALA A 559 -23.40 16.21 19.24
CA ALA A 559 -23.09 17.60 19.61
C ALA A 559 -23.07 18.56 18.41
N ASP A 560 -22.56 18.13 17.27
CA ASP A 560 -22.54 18.97 16.06
C ASP A 560 -23.92 19.10 15.41
N ILE A 561 -24.77 18.07 15.48
CA ILE A 561 -26.18 18.15 15.07
C ILE A 561 -26.95 19.16 15.96
N LEU A 562 -26.68 19.17 17.27
CA LEU A 562 -27.24 20.17 18.18
C LEU A 562 -26.80 21.59 17.81
N LYS A 563 -25.52 21.79 17.50
CA LYS A 563 -25.00 23.09 17.02
C LYS A 563 -25.64 23.51 15.69
N ALA A 564 -25.98 22.57 14.83
CA ALA A 564 -26.70 22.82 13.58
C ALA A 564 -28.19 23.16 13.78
N GLY A 565 -28.70 23.17 15.02
CA GLY A 565 -30.07 23.55 15.37
C GLY A 565 -31.07 22.40 15.42
N HIS A 566 -30.63 21.15 15.23
CA HIS A 566 -31.48 19.97 15.24
C HIS A 566 -31.50 19.30 16.62
N GLN A 567 -32.33 19.83 17.52
CA GLN A 567 -32.34 19.45 18.94
C GLN A 567 -32.74 17.98 19.17
N LEU A 568 -33.81 17.51 18.52
CA LEU A 568 -34.35 16.16 18.73
C LEU A 568 -33.35 15.10 18.27
N GLU A 569 -32.83 15.21 17.04
CA GLU A 569 -31.89 14.26 16.48
C GLU A 569 -30.55 14.27 17.22
N GLY A 570 -30.05 15.46 17.58
CA GLY A 570 -28.81 15.58 18.33
C GLY A 570 -28.91 14.97 19.74
N GLN A 571 -30.05 15.13 20.42
CA GLN A 571 -30.31 14.47 21.70
C GLN A 571 -30.46 12.95 21.52
N PHE A 572 -31.23 12.49 20.52
CA PHE A 572 -31.40 11.07 20.22
C PHE A 572 -30.04 10.38 20.01
N VAL A 573 -29.17 10.93 19.17
CA VAL A 573 -27.84 10.35 18.89
C VAL A 573 -27.00 10.24 20.17
N ARG A 574 -27.05 11.26 21.05
CA ARG A 574 -26.30 11.24 22.31
C ARG A 574 -26.86 10.24 23.31
N VAL A 575 -28.18 10.21 23.48
CA VAL A 575 -28.85 9.26 24.40
C VAL A 575 -28.63 7.83 23.94
N ALA A 576 -28.78 7.56 22.65
CA ALA A 576 -28.49 6.27 22.04
C ALA A 576 -27.05 5.82 22.30
N ALA A 577 -26.07 6.73 22.14
CA ALA A 577 -24.67 6.42 22.40
C ALA A 577 -24.39 6.12 23.89
N THR A 578 -24.98 6.89 24.81
CA THR A 578 -24.84 6.67 26.26
C THR A 578 -25.54 5.38 26.72
N ALA A 579 -26.75 5.11 26.22
CA ALA A 579 -27.48 3.89 26.51
C ALA A 579 -26.74 2.66 25.98
N GLY A 580 -26.19 2.75 24.77
CA GLY A 580 -25.27 1.75 24.22
C GLY A 580 -24.11 1.48 25.17
N LEU A 581 -23.40 2.54 25.59
CA LEU A 581 -22.27 2.44 26.53
C LEU A 581 -22.64 1.69 27.81
N ALA A 582 -23.76 2.08 28.44
CA ALA A 582 -24.26 1.45 29.66
C ALA A 582 -24.61 -0.03 29.45
N ALA A 583 -25.30 -0.38 28.36
CA ALA A 583 -25.61 -1.77 28.02
C ALA A 583 -24.35 -2.61 27.81
N GLY A 584 -23.32 -2.04 27.14
CA GLY A 584 -22.03 -2.71 26.99
C GLY A 584 -21.31 -2.96 28.31
N ILE A 585 -21.35 -2.01 29.26
CA ILE A 585 -20.80 -2.20 30.60
C ILE A 585 -21.52 -3.33 31.33
N LEU A 586 -22.86 -3.35 31.29
CA LEU A 586 -23.66 -4.39 31.93
C LEU A 586 -23.34 -5.79 31.39
N VAL A 587 -23.25 -5.94 30.06
CA VAL A 587 -22.87 -7.21 29.44
C VAL A 587 -21.43 -7.57 29.77
N ALA A 588 -20.49 -6.62 29.81
CA ALA A 588 -19.11 -6.89 30.21
C ALA A 588 -19.00 -7.39 31.65
N VAL A 589 -19.73 -6.78 32.59
CA VAL A 589 -19.81 -7.25 33.98
C VAL A 589 -20.43 -8.65 34.04
N PHE A 590 -21.51 -8.90 33.30
CA PHE A 590 -22.11 -10.22 33.23
C PHE A 590 -21.12 -11.27 32.70
N LEU A 591 -20.41 -10.99 31.61
CA LEU A 591 -19.38 -11.86 31.07
C LEU A 591 -18.26 -12.12 32.08
N PHE A 592 -17.79 -11.08 32.76
CA PHE A 592 -16.77 -11.22 33.80
C PHE A 592 -17.23 -12.14 34.93
N LEU A 593 -18.48 -12.02 35.39
CA LEU A 593 -19.04 -12.89 36.42
C LEU A 593 -19.14 -14.35 35.94
N VAL A 594 -19.66 -14.58 34.73
CA VAL A 594 -19.81 -15.93 34.16
C VAL A 594 -18.44 -16.61 33.96
N PHE A 595 -17.46 -15.88 33.44
CA PHE A 595 -16.12 -16.42 33.15
C PHE A 595 -15.13 -16.32 34.32
N SER A 596 -15.51 -15.76 35.46
CA SER A 596 -14.69 -15.77 36.68
C SER A 596 -14.60 -17.14 37.37
N GLY A 597 -15.49 -18.08 37.01
CA GLY A 597 -15.52 -19.46 37.50
C GLY A 597 -15.29 -20.50 36.41
N ALA A 598 -15.77 -21.73 36.64
CA ALA A 598 -15.88 -22.77 35.61
C ALA A 598 -17.33 -22.78 35.08
N PRO A 599 -17.65 -21.99 34.03
CA PRO A 599 -19.02 -21.83 33.56
C PRO A 599 -19.58 -23.12 32.97
N LEU A 600 -20.87 -23.38 33.20
CA LEU A 600 -21.58 -24.45 32.52
C LEU A 600 -21.82 -24.08 31.05
N ALA A 601 -22.03 -25.08 30.18
CA ALA A 601 -22.31 -24.86 28.77
C ALA A 601 -23.56 -23.97 28.53
N SER A 602 -24.55 -24.04 29.42
CA SER A 602 -25.72 -23.16 29.41
C SER A 602 -25.36 -21.70 29.62
N ASP A 603 -24.43 -21.42 30.53
CA ASP A 603 -24.04 -20.06 30.91
C ASP A 603 -23.21 -19.42 29.81
N ILE A 604 -22.34 -20.19 29.17
CA ILE A 604 -21.58 -19.79 27.97
C ILE A 604 -22.55 -19.45 26.82
N SER A 605 -23.58 -20.27 26.60
CA SER A 605 -24.57 -20.03 25.54
C SER A 605 -25.37 -18.74 25.77
N ILE A 606 -25.79 -18.48 27.01
CA ILE A 606 -26.50 -17.26 27.39
C ILE A 606 -25.58 -16.04 27.22
N ALA A 607 -24.33 -16.12 27.68
CA ALA A 607 -23.31 -15.08 27.51
C ALA A 607 -23.09 -14.69 26.05
N ILE A 608 -22.95 -15.68 25.16
CA ILE A 608 -22.78 -15.45 23.71
C ILE A 608 -24.05 -14.84 23.12
N THR A 609 -25.23 -15.34 23.49
CA THR A 609 -26.51 -14.83 22.97
C THR A 609 -26.72 -13.36 23.35
N LEU A 610 -26.46 -13.01 24.61
CA LEU A 610 -26.51 -11.62 25.08
C LEU A 610 -25.51 -10.73 24.36
N LEU A 611 -24.28 -11.21 24.12
CA LEU A 611 -23.26 -10.49 23.37
C LEU A 611 -23.71 -10.22 21.92
N VAL A 612 -24.27 -11.21 21.22
CA VAL A 612 -24.77 -11.07 19.84
C VAL A 612 -25.94 -10.09 19.79
N MET A 613 -26.91 -10.20 20.70
CA MET A 613 -28.04 -9.27 20.77
C MET A 613 -27.58 -7.84 21.04
N LEU A 614 -26.62 -7.66 21.95
CA LEU A 614 -26.02 -6.37 22.24
C LEU A 614 -25.36 -5.77 20.98
N ILE A 615 -24.50 -6.55 20.31
CA ILE A 615 -23.79 -6.13 19.10
C ILE A 615 -24.78 -5.73 18.00
N ALA A 616 -25.74 -6.60 17.68
CA ALA A 616 -26.74 -6.33 16.64
C ALA A 616 -27.59 -5.10 16.99
N GLY A 617 -28.06 -4.98 18.24
CA GLY A 617 -28.86 -3.85 18.69
C GLY A 617 -28.10 -2.51 18.64
N ILE A 618 -26.83 -2.50 19.04
CA ILE A 618 -25.96 -1.31 18.94
C ILE A 618 -25.72 -0.94 17.49
N GLU A 619 -25.39 -1.89 16.61
CA GLU A 619 -25.15 -1.59 15.19
C GLU A 619 -26.41 -1.04 14.52
N ILE A 620 -27.59 -1.63 14.75
CA ILE A 620 -28.86 -1.10 14.25
C ILE A 620 -29.06 0.34 14.72
N THR A 621 -28.82 0.60 16.00
CA THR A 621 -28.93 1.95 16.55
C THR A 621 -27.91 2.90 15.90
N CYS A 622 -26.67 2.45 15.70
CA CYS A 622 -25.61 3.22 15.04
C CYS A 622 -25.94 3.53 13.58
N VAL A 623 -26.53 2.59 12.84
CA VAL A 623 -27.01 2.83 11.47
C VAL A 623 -28.02 3.97 11.46
N ILE A 624 -29.00 3.96 12.37
CA ILE A 624 -30.00 5.02 12.48
C ILE A 624 -29.34 6.35 12.84
N THR A 625 -28.38 6.37 13.78
CA THR A 625 -27.69 7.60 14.17
C THR A 625 -26.81 8.16 13.05
N TRP A 626 -26.11 7.33 12.28
CA TRP A 626 -25.28 7.77 11.16
C TRP A 626 -26.08 8.25 9.96
N ILE A 627 -27.23 7.64 9.68
CA ILE A 627 -28.18 8.14 8.66
C ILE A 627 -28.70 9.51 9.11
N SER A 628 -29.16 9.63 10.35
CA SER A 628 -29.63 10.91 10.91
C SER A 628 -28.56 11.98 10.85
N ALA A 629 -27.33 11.67 11.29
CA ALA A 629 -26.19 12.57 11.19
C ALA A 629 -25.86 12.93 9.73
N GLY A 630 -25.93 11.96 8.82
CA GLY A 630 -25.71 12.16 7.38
C GLY A 630 -26.70 13.16 6.78
N ILE A 631 -27.98 13.08 7.15
CA ILE A 631 -29.02 14.02 6.71
C ILE A 631 -28.78 15.40 7.33
N ARG A 632 -28.66 15.46 8.66
CA ARG A 632 -28.63 16.72 9.42
C ARG A 632 -27.33 17.51 9.23
N LEU A 633 -26.22 16.83 9.02
CA LEU A 633 -24.93 17.45 8.68
C LEU A 633 -24.73 17.64 7.16
N LYS A 634 -25.81 17.47 6.37
CA LYS A 634 -25.86 17.66 4.91
C LYS A 634 -24.91 16.78 4.09
N MET A 635 -24.40 15.70 4.68
CA MET A 635 -23.53 14.74 3.97
C MET A 635 -24.31 13.91 2.95
N LEU A 636 -25.59 13.62 3.20
CA LEU A 636 -26.47 12.90 2.27
C LEU A 636 -27.15 13.81 1.24
N THR A 637 -27.23 15.12 1.49
CA THR A 637 -27.88 16.10 0.60
C THR A 637 -26.88 16.81 -0.31
N GLU A 638 -25.61 16.85 0.06
CA GLU A 638 -24.52 17.09 -0.87
C GLU A 638 -24.34 15.83 -1.73
N GLY A 639 -24.96 15.81 -2.92
CA GLY A 639 -24.77 14.72 -3.89
C GLY A 639 -23.32 14.60 -4.38
N LEU A 640 -23.09 13.90 -5.48
CA LEU A 640 -21.83 13.99 -6.24
C LEU A 640 -21.65 15.43 -6.76
N ARG A 641 -21.24 16.35 -5.88
CA ARG A 641 -20.80 17.69 -6.27
C ARG A 641 -19.43 17.53 -6.91
N LEU A 642 -19.43 17.15 -8.18
CA LEU A 642 -18.38 17.55 -9.10
C LEU A 642 -18.48 19.08 -9.17
N LYS A 643 -17.80 19.78 -8.26
CA LYS A 643 -17.67 21.24 -8.34
C LYS A 643 -16.95 21.51 -9.67
N MET A 644 -17.72 21.82 -10.72
CA MET A 644 -17.17 22.39 -11.94
C MET A 644 -16.54 23.74 -11.59
N PRO A 645 -15.44 24.10 -12.28
CA PRO A 645 -14.58 25.24 -11.92
C PRO A 645 -15.32 26.57 -11.81
#